data_AF-A0A0K1P9Y8-F1
#
_entry.id   AF-A0A0K1P9Y8-F1
#
_cell.length_a   1.000
_cell.length_b   1.000
_cell.length_c   1.000
_cell.angle_alpha   90.00
_cell.angle_beta   90.00
_cell.angle_gamma   90.00
#
_symmetry.space_group_name_H-M   'P 1'
#
loop_
_entity.id
_entity.type
_entity.pdbx_description
1 polymer ?
#
loop_
_entity_poly.entity_id
_entity_poly.type
_entity_poly.pdbx_seq_one_letter_code
_entity_poly.pdbx_strand_id
1 'polypeptide(L)'
;MLSCLTLAACGSAKESGPPADVIEYELFPSTREVTPAQLEALTSSDEEGVIVFAEEPPGFEDLEPGQVLLAQASEKLPAGLLRVVGSVERDGGVLTLRTGAAPLQAAFRKLHVKMQRDATIGEGRFTPAAGMRNVVRSETQGLTVDKGKGEQKRRFEIIVFDGDDDPETKNNKVEIDALLGGGYTYEISLDIEWGEVWLIPAKVSACMAAAVVGDDCNPEDFLPELRSTFTVDPYVFMDVNVWGAATLDFKKELDVGKIELTPILLFPLVFMPTVDIVASVEGGASARFEVGVAANAELETSVTVSTKTGGVPVYAPPKLKDWHFDPRPPVVDLHASAEAKVGARLGISLYGMAGPYARMSGVARIDAAPLENPCWKLHFALESELGARITTPRLPFVGYVKLLDWHIAPFRPIDEEVDSGACILPPDPPNPPGSGPTPSAFRSPPFPPWSKNLGGDVDATFAPPAGDFLSGAPDLVPAIDGRWIASGSFANALHKIDGNGSIVWTSRLANESGLTLRPLRSVPAYDAGVLALLRPEAMPDSFVLAHVEQSGKLSWARGYELPASCNAEATHLMRDASTGFVVLGRCKGSGDGWMIQVSERGEIVRARTLAEEGAIATVPTAGTVADGELVVAGTLVHSGGEPEWAFASRFDADGEPGVSTTFTCASRVAMAVTAAAPSENGGVTLVGEANGPGLVARLRKDGGVGFVRFPNLGIGTRDWFSVSSVAELPVTGMVFAASTRKTAETAPPSLVVAGLDGAGRTMWSRGFSLDSRTLTWPALRLTDDGGVFLSAVAGPEGGREGDLFAMKLHAKDGNVGDGSAVASEEVALADYDCMIDSKSFQPMLGALDVTTRTVTLHRQ
;
A
#
# COMPACT_ATOMS: atom_id res chain seq x y z
N MET A 1 47.51 6.70 54.81
CA MET A 1 46.90 7.55 55.86
C MET A 1 46.01 8.57 55.18
N LEU A 2 44.71 8.28 55.10
CA LEU A 2 43.66 9.28 54.90
C LEU A 2 42.38 8.63 55.44
N SER A 3 41.97 9.04 56.64
CA SER A 3 40.72 8.62 57.27
C SER A 3 39.55 9.27 56.53
N CYS A 4 38.60 8.47 56.07
CA CYS A 4 37.32 8.97 55.57
C CYS A 4 36.21 8.60 56.55
N LEU A 5 35.59 9.64 57.10
CA LEU A 5 34.50 9.64 58.06
C LEU A 5 33.24 9.01 57.43
N THR A 6 32.70 7.95 58.02
CA THR A 6 31.35 7.45 57.73
C THR A 6 30.34 8.20 58.60
N LEU A 7 29.55 9.09 58.00
CA LEU A 7 28.34 9.67 58.59
C LEU A 7 27.16 8.75 58.29
N ALA A 8 26.65 8.08 59.32
CA ALA A 8 25.39 7.35 59.26
C ALA A 8 24.22 8.34 59.35
N ALA A 9 23.52 8.57 58.24
CA ALA A 9 22.25 9.29 58.21
C ALA A 9 21.11 8.26 58.30
N CYS A 10 20.43 8.20 59.46
CA CYS A 10 19.13 7.54 59.58
C CYS A 10 18.07 8.39 58.87
N GLY A 11 17.90 8.18 57.56
CA GLY A 11 16.74 8.64 56.81
C GLY A 11 15.62 7.62 56.95
N SER A 12 14.62 7.93 57.77
CA SER A 12 13.37 7.17 57.86
C SER A 12 12.65 7.27 56.51
N ALA A 13 12.80 6.25 55.66
CA ALA A 13 11.99 6.10 54.46
C ALA A 13 10.52 5.96 54.88
N LYS A 14 9.75 7.03 54.74
CA LYS A 14 8.29 6.94 54.70
C LYS A 14 7.98 6.15 53.43
N GLU A 15 7.60 4.88 53.58
CA GLU A 15 6.88 4.15 52.53
C GLU A 15 5.61 4.94 52.22
N SER A 16 5.64 5.75 51.16
CA SER A 16 4.44 6.28 50.56
C SER A 16 3.76 5.12 49.85
N GLY A 17 2.71 4.56 50.46
CA GLY A 17 1.82 3.64 49.76
C GLY A 17 1.30 4.27 48.45
N PRO A 18 0.81 3.46 47.50
CA PRO A 18 0.25 3.98 46.26
C PRO A 18 -0.81 5.05 46.57
N PRO A 19 -0.86 6.15 45.80
CA PRO A 19 -1.82 7.22 46.05
C PRO A 19 -3.24 6.63 46.02
N ALA A 20 -4.03 6.93 47.05
CA ALA A 20 -5.41 6.48 47.12
C ALA A 20 -6.23 7.12 45.99
N ASP A 21 -7.11 6.34 45.37
CA ASP A 21 -8.08 6.89 44.42
C ASP A 21 -8.98 7.90 45.12
N VAL A 22 -9.22 9.02 44.44
CA VAL A 22 -10.11 10.07 44.92
C VAL A 22 -11.27 10.15 43.95
N ILE A 23 -12.48 10.02 44.48
CA ILE A 23 -13.71 10.29 43.75
C ILE A 23 -14.65 11.11 44.64
N GLU A 24 -14.93 12.32 44.19
CA GLU A 24 -15.95 13.19 44.76
C GLU A 24 -16.95 13.50 43.66
N TYR A 25 -18.22 13.18 43.87
CA TYR A 25 -19.23 13.47 42.86
C TYR A 25 -20.56 13.87 43.48
N GLU A 26 -21.33 14.61 42.70
CA GLU A 26 -22.71 14.95 42.98
C GLU A 26 -23.50 14.86 41.68
N LEU A 27 -24.56 14.06 41.68
CA LEU A 27 -25.42 13.87 40.51
C LEU A 27 -26.45 14.99 40.41
N PHE A 28 -26.90 15.29 39.20
CA PHE A 28 -28.10 16.09 39.03
C PHE A 28 -29.34 15.33 39.52
N PRO A 29 -30.38 16.03 40.01
CA PRO A 29 -31.66 15.38 40.32
C PRO A 29 -32.31 14.66 39.12
N SER A 30 -31.98 15.08 37.90
CA SER A 30 -32.42 14.44 36.64
C SER A 30 -31.60 13.20 36.27
N THR A 31 -30.60 12.83 37.07
CA THR A 31 -29.78 11.64 36.84
C THR A 31 -30.24 10.52 37.76
N ARG A 32 -30.65 9.39 37.17
CA ARG A 32 -31.02 8.18 37.88
C ARG A 32 -29.86 7.19 37.87
N GLU A 33 -29.35 6.93 39.06
CA GLU A 33 -28.39 5.87 39.29
C GLU A 33 -29.10 4.51 39.36
N VAL A 34 -28.73 3.60 38.46
CA VAL A 34 -29.27 2.25 38.39
C VAL A 34 -28.49 1.36 39.37
N THR A 35 -29.13 1.04 40.47
CA THR A 35 -28.57 0.21 41.55
C THR A 35 -28.34 -1.23 41.07
N PRO A 36 -27.47 -2.01 41.75
CA PRO A 36 -27.27 -3.43 41.45
C PRO A 36 -28.57 -4.23 41.43
N ALA A 37 -29.50 -3.96 42.35
CA ALA A 37 -30.79 -4.65 42.42
C ALA A 37 -31.69 -4.31 41.21
N GLN A 38 -31.67 -3.08 40.72
CA GLN A 38 -32.40 -2.69 39.51
C GLN A 38 -31.77 -3.30 38.25
N LEU A 39 -30.44 -3.49 38.23
CA LEU A 39 -29.75 -4.20 37.15
C LEU A 39 -30.09 -5.69 37.07
N GLU A 40 -30.54 -6.32 38.17
CA GLU A 40 -31.06 -7.69 38.11
C GLU A 40 -32.35 -7.77 37.28
N ALA A 41 -33.21 -6.75 37.36
CA ALA A 41 -34.43 -6.62 36.57
C ALA A 41 -34.20 -6.29 35.10
N LEU A 42 -32.98 -5.87 34.72
CA LEU A 42 -32.63 -5.59 33.32
C LEU A 42 -32.69 -6.88 32.51
N THR A 43 -33.56 -6.97 31.51
CA THR A 43 -33.65 -8.14 30.62
C THR A 43 -32.65 -8.06 29.49
N SER A 44 -32.59 -6.90 28.83
CA SER A 44 -31.71 -6.64 27.69
C SER A 44 -31.33 -5.17 27.61
N SER A 45 -30.14 -4.92 27.12
CA SER A 45 -29.73 -3.63 26.58
C SER A 45 -29.09 -3.93 25.23
N ASP A 46 -29.68 -3.44 24.16
CA ASP A 46 -29.13 -3.64 22.83
C ASP A 46 -28.19 -2.50 22.42
N GLU A 47 -27.54 -2.68 21.28
CA GLU A 47 -26.62 -1.70 20.70
C GLU A 47 -27.40 -0.47 20.22
N GLU A 48 -28.66 -0.66 19.85
CA GLU A 48 -29.60 0.33 19.31
C GLU A 48 -30.11 1.35 20.34
N GLY A 49 -29.66 1.25 21.58
CA GLY A 49 -30.04 2.17 22.63
C GLY A 49 -31.33 1.78 23.34
N VAL A 50 -31.89 0.59 23.09
CA VAL A 50 -33.09 0.11 23.76
C VAL A 50 -32.71 -0.68 25.01
N ILE A 51 -33.31 -0.30 26.14
CA ILE A 51 -33.10 -0.93 27.44
C ILE A 51 -34.45 -1.45 27.91
N VAL A 52 -34.51 -2.74 28.24
CA VAL A 52 -35.76 -3.41 28.65
C VAL A 52 -35.57 -3.99 30.04
N PHE A 53 -36.46 -3.63 30.97
CA PHE A 53 -36.56 -4.23 32.30
C PHE A 53 -37.79 -5.13 32.36
N ALA A 54 -37.62 -6.34 32.92
CA ALA A 54 -38.69 -7.32 33.07
C ALA A 54 -39.87 -6.80 33.92
N GLU A 55 -39.54 -6.00 34.93
CA GLU A 55 -40.49 -5.27 35.77
C GLU A 55 -39.96 -3.86 35.98
N GLU A 56 -40.85 -2.86 36.10
CA GLU A 56 -40.47 -1.48 36.39
C GLU A 56 -39.68 -1.41 37.71
N PRO A 57 -38.39 -1.02 37.68
CA PRO A 57 -37.59 -1.00 38.89
C PRO A 57 -38.06 0.10 39.86
N PRO A 58 -38.04 -0.12 41.19
CA PRO A 58 -38.45 0.89 42.16
C PRO A 58 -37.66 2.19 41.99
N GLY A 59 -38.33 3.34 41.94
CA GLY A 59 -37.71 4.66 41.72
C GLY A 59 -37.61 5.08 40.25
N PHE A 60 -38.19 4.33 39.31
CA PHE A 60 -38.29 4.68 37.88
C PHE A 60 -39.71 5.13 37.49
N GLU A 61 -40.63 5.24 38.45
CA GLU A 61 -42.04 5.63 38.22
C GLU A 61 -42.15 7.04 37.63
N ASP A 62 -41.20 7.91 37.94
CA ASP A 62 -41.07 9.30 37.48
C ASP A 62 -39.95 9.50 36.44
N LEU A 63 -39.51 8.42 35.79
CA LEU A 63 -38.55 8.49 34.70
C LEU A 63 -39.22 9.12 33.47
N GLU A 64 -38.61 10.19 32.95
CA GLU A 64 -39.09 11.00 31.82
C GLU A 64 -38.01 11.18 30.75
N PRO A 65 -38.40 11.45 29.48
CA PRO A 65 -37.46 11.86 28.44
C PRO A 65 -36.58 13.05 28.86
N GLY A 66 -35.30 13.01 28.51
CA GLY A 66 -34.28 13.99 28.89
C GLY A 66 -33.57 13.71 30.21
N GLN A 67 -34.06 12.77 31.03
CA GLN A 67 -33.33 12.29 32.21
C GLN A 67 -32.13 11.42 31.81
N VAL A 68 -31.13 11.32 32.67
CA VAL A 68 -29.90 10.52 32.42
C VAL A 68 -29.90 9.27 33.28
N LEU A 69 -29.65 8.11 32.68
CA LEU A 69 -29.40 6.85 33.35
C LEU A 69 -27.91 6.63 33.50
N LEU A 70 -27.51 6.22 34.69
CA LEU A 70 -26.13 5.96 35.08
C LEU A 70 -26.06 4.58 35.74
N ALA A 71 -25.31 3.64 35.17
CA ALA A 71 -25.16 2.31 35.74
C ALA A 71 -23.70 1.84 35.71
N GLN A 72 -23.33 1.12 36.76
CA GLN A 72 -22.04 0.41 36.82
C GLN A 72 -22.01 -0.80 35.88
N ALA A 73 -20.82 -1.39 35.72
CA ALA A 73 -20.65 -2.61 34.96
C ALA A 73 -21.42 -3.79 35.60
N SER A 74 -22.01 -4.64 34.75
CA SER A 74 -22.64 -5.90 35.13
C SER A 74 -22.44 -6.93 34.03
N GLU A 75 -22.85 -8.17 34.27
CA GLU A 75 -22.80 -9.23 33.24
C GLU A 75 -23.58 -8.84 31.97
N LYS A 76 -24.71 -8.13 32.11
CA LYS A 76 -25.55 -7.66 31.00
C LYS A 76 -25.09 -6.32 30.41
N LEU A 77 -24.33 -5.54 31.18
CA LEU A 77 -23.78 -4.25 30.80
C LEU A 77 -22.29 -4.20 31.15
N PRO A 78 -21.42 -4.93 30.43
CA PRO A 78 -20.01 -5.04 30.81
C PRO A 78 -19.26 -3.70 30.81
N ALA A 79 -19.73 -2.72 30.01
CA ALA A 79 -19.21 -1.36 29.98
C ALA A 79 -19.93 -0.38 30.92
N GLY A 80 -20.95 -0.83 31.66
CA GLY A 80 -21.88 0.05 32.37
C GLY A 80 -22.79 0.83 31.42
N LEU A 81 -23.35 1.94 31.92
CA LEU A 81 -24.30 2.76 31.19
C LEU A 81 -24.15 4.23 31.56
N LEU A 82 -24.09 5.11 30.56
CA LEU A 82 -24.30 6.54 30.70
C LEU A 82 -25.14 7.02 29.52
N ARG A 83 -26.46 7.06 29.69
CA ARG A 83 -27.38 7.30 28.57
C ARG A 83 -28.49 8.28 28.92
N VAL A 84 -28.88 9.13 27.98
CA VAL A 84 -30.05 10.01 28.10
C VAL A 84 -31.28 9.26 27.62
N VAL A 85 -32.39 9.38 28.36
CA VAL A 85 -33.68 8.78 28.02
C VAL A 85 -34.31 9.59 26.89
N GLY A 86 -34.57 8.97 25.75
CA GLY A 86 -35.30 9.54 24.62
C GLY A 86 -36.80 9.24 24.69
N SER A 87 -37.19 8.02 25.08
CA SER A 87 -38.59 7.65 25.31
C SER A 87 -38.73 6.62 26.43
N VAL A 88 -39.92 6.59 27.04
CA VAL A 88 -40.28 5.68 28.13
C VAL A 88 -41.61 5.01 27.80
N GLU A 89 -41.60 3.69 27.67
CA GLU A 89 -42.78 2.86 27.39
C GLU A 89 -43.01 1.89 28.54
N ARG A 90 -44.26 1.83 29.02
CA ARG A 90 -44.68 0.96 30.12
C ARG A 90 -45.84 0.10 29.63
N ASP A 91 -45.63 -1.20 29.47
CA ASP A 91 -46.67 -2.14 29.04
C ASP A 91 -46.59 -3.44 29.84
N GLY A 92 -47.71 -3.85 30.44
CA GLY A 92 -47.79 -5.09 31.20
C GLY A 92 -46.82 -5.23 32.38
N GLY A 93 -46.31 -4.11 32.92
CA GLY A 93 -45.28 -4.09 33.97
C GLY A 93 -43.84 -4.08 33.44
N VAL A 94 -43.63 -4.30 32.14
CA VAL A 94 -42.33 -4.18 31.46
C VAL A 94 -42.04 -2.71 31.19
N LEU A 95 -40.82 -2.29 31.49
CA LEU A 95 -40.32 -0.94 31.19
C LEU A 95 -39.35 -1.01 30.02
N THR A 96 -39.68 -0.34 28.93
CA THR A 96 -38.83 -0.21 27.74
C THR A 96 -38.40 1.23 27.57
N LEU A 97 -37.09 1.46 27.49
CA LEU A 97 -36.50 2.78 27.34
C LEU A 97 -35.77 2.84 26.02
N ARG A 98 -36.03 3.87 25.22
CA ARG A 98 -35.16 4.23 24.10
C ARG A 98 -34.21 5.30 24.58
N THR A 99 -32.91 5.10 24.42
CA THR A 99 -31.87 5.93 25.03
C THR A 99 -30.79 6.29 24.01
N GLY A 100 -30.07 7.39 24.26
CA GLY A 100 -28.89 7.82 23.50
C GLY A 100 -27.69 8.06 24.42
N ALA A 101 -26.50 8.31 23.87
CA ALA A 101 -25.33 8.65 24.68
C ALA A 101 -25.57 9.96 25.46
N ALA A 102 -25.26 9.98 26.76
CA ALA A 102 -25.28 11.22 27.55
C ALA A 102 -23.86 11.76 27.74
N PRO A 103 -23.63 13.09 27.62
CA PRO A 103 -22.37 13.68 28.03
C PRO A 103 -22.23 13.60 29.56
N LEU A 104 -21.02 13.44 30.06
CA LEU A 104 -20.74 13.38 31.51
C LEU A 104 -21.31 14.58 32.26
N GLN A 105 -21.19 15.76 31.67
CA GLN A 105 -21.66 17.01 32.24
C GLN A 105 -23.18 17.02 32.47
N ALA A 106 -23.95 16.20 31.76
CA ALA A 106 -25.39 16.07 31.99
C ALA A 106 -25.72 15.14 33.17
N ALA A 107 -24.81 14.23 33.56
CA ALA A 107 -25.03 13.35 34.70
C ALA A 107 -24.61 14.00 36.03
N PHE A 108 -23.49 14.73 36.02
CA PHE A 108 -22.82 15.20 37.23
C PHE A 108 -22.88 16.73 37.37
N ARG A 109 -23.36 17.20 38.53
CA ARG A 109 -23.26 18.61 38.95
C ARG A 109 -21.83 18.93 39.39
N LYS A 110 -21.21 18.01 40.12
CA LYS A 110 -19.79 18.04 40.50
C LYS A 110 -19.19 16.66 40.24
N LEU A 111 -18.00 16.61 39.65
CA LEU A 111 -17.21 15.38 39.52
C LEU A 111 -15.74 15.74 39.61
N HIS A 112 -15.06 15.21 40.63
CA HIS A 112 -13.61 15.27 40.76
C HIS A 112 -13.10 13.85 40.95
N VAL A 113 -12.34 13.38 39.96
CA VAL A 113 -11.76 12.03 39.95
C VAL A 113 -10.27 12.18 39.83
N LYS A 114 -9.54 11.40 40.62
CA LYS A 114 -8.12 11.16 40.44
C LYS A 114 -7.84 9.69 40.71
N MET A 115 -7.27 8.99 39.73
CA MET A 115 -6.88 7.59 39.88
C MET A 115 -5.53 7.32 39.24
N GLN A 116 -4.80 6.37 39.81
CA GLN A 116 -3.56 5.86 39.25
C GLN A 116 -3.60 4.33 39.22
N ARG A 117 -3.17 3.73 38.09
CA ARG A 117 -3.14 2.29 37.90
C ARG A 117 -1.92 1.88 37.10
N ASP A 118 -1.49 0.65 37.34
CA ASP A 118 -0.55 -0.07 36.49
C ASP A 118 -1.32 -1.05 35.63
N ALA A 119 -0.93 -1.21 34.37
CA ALA A 119 -1.47 -2.20 33.45
C ALA A 119 -0.33 -2.86 32.68
N THR A 120 -0.44 -4.18 32.44
CA THR A 120 0.51 -4.91 31.62
C THR A 120 -0.17 -5.53 30.40
N ILE A 121 0.55 -5.58 29.28
CA ILE A 121 0.03 -6.14 28.00
C ILE A 121 -0.40 -7.60 28.16
N GLY A 122 0.20 -8.31 29.13
CA GLY A 122 -0.01 -9.74 29.31
C GLY A 122 -1.27 -10.14 30.09
N GLU A 123 -1.89 -9.23 30.86
CA GLU A 123 -3.02 -9.54 31.73
C GLU A 123 -4.37 -9.67 31.00
N GLY A 124 -4.49 -9.08 29.81
CA GLY A 124 -5.75 -9.07 29.06
C GLY A 124 -5.95 -10.23 28.09
N ARG A 125 -7.21 -10.45 27.71
CA ARG A 125 -7.59 -11.40 26.66
C ARG A 125 -7.26 -10.79 25.31
N PHE A 126 -6.42 -11.47 24.52
CA PHE A 126 -6.14 -11.08 23.14
C PHE A 126 -7.18 -11.67 22.20
N THR A 127 -7.68 -10.81 21.33
CA THR A 127 -8.59 -11.14 20.23
C THR A 127 -7.90 -10.75 18.93
N PRO A 128 -7.49 -11.73 18.09
CA PRO A 128 -6.88 -11.44 16.78
C PRO A 128 -7.83 -10.64 15.89
N ALA A 129 -7.29 -9.79 15.02
CA ALA A 129 -8.08 -9.09 14.01
C ALA A 129 -8.67 -10.08 12.96
N ALA A 130 -9.79 -9.70 12.35
CA ALA A 130 -10.40 -10.50 11.28
C ALA A 130 -9.42 -10.65 10.09
N GLY A 131 -9.22 -11.89 9.62
CA GLY A 131 -8.28 -12.19 8.53
C GLY A 131 -6.93 -12.74 9.00
N MET A 132 -6.57 -12.57 10.27
CA MET A 132 -5.39 -13.19 10.89
C MET A 132 -5.66 -14.67 11.25
N ARG A 133 -5.88 -15.53 10.26
CA ARG A 133 -6.25 -16.95 10.52
C ARG A 133 -5.08 -17.89 10.84
N ASN A 134 -3.82 -17.50 10.57
CA ASN A 134 -2.64 -18.37 10.71
C ASN A 134 -1.45 -17.77 11.50
N VAL A 135 -1.62 -16.58 12.12
CA VAL A 135 -0.48 -15.69 12.48
C VAL A 135 -0.07 -15.71 13.98
N VAL A 136 -0.77 -16.44 14.85
CA VAL A 136 -0.48 -16.38 16.29
C VAL A 136 -0.35 -17.76 16.90
N ARG A 137 0.87 -18.33 16.84
CA ARG A 137 1.30 -19.33 17.83
C ARG A 137 1.69 -18.58 19.11
N SER A 138 0.70 -18.27 19.94
CA SER A 138 0.95 -17.70 21.26
C SER A 138 1.57 -18.76 22.19
N GLU A 139 2.87 -19.02 22.08
CA GLU A 139 3.59 -19.75 23.12
C GLU A 139 3.78 -18.86 24.35
N THR A 140 3.07 -19.17 25.43
CA THR A 140 3.29 -18.56 26.75
C THR A 140 4.48 -19.29 27.38
N GLN A 141 5.73 -18.91 27.08
CA GLN A 141 6.88 -19.49 27.79
C GLN A 141 7.00 -18.89 29.21
N GLY A 142 7.24 -19.77 30.18
CA GLY A 142 7.19 -19.49 31.62
C GLY A 142 8.16 -18.41 32.10
N LEU A 143 7.68 -17.56 33.00
CA LEU A 143 8.33 -16.34 33.49
C LEU A 143 8.73 -16.46 34.98
N THR A 144 9.95 -16.02 35.29
CA THR A 144 10.40 -15.64 36.64
C THR A 144 10.09 -14.17 36.89
N VAL A 145 9.60 -13.84 38.10
CA VAL A 145 8.92 -12.58 38.45
C VAL A 145 9.85 -11.60 39.15
N ASP A 146 9.95 -10.37 38.65
CA ASP A 146 10.18 -9.15 39.44
C ASP A 146 9.11 -8.09 39.10
N LYS A 147 8.42 -7.58 40.12
CA LYS A 147 7.23 -6.73 39.92
C LYS A 147 7.57 -5.38 39.27
N GLY A 148 6.86 -5.01 38.20
CA GLY A 148 6.59 -3.60 37.84
C GLY A 148 7.09 -3.06 36.49
N LYS A 149 7.81 -3.83 35.67
CA LYS A 149 8.38 -3.31 34.39
C LYS A 149 8.14 -4.19 33.15
N GLY A 150 6.89 -4.60 32.90
CA GLY A 150 6.52 -5.15 31.58
C GLY A 150 7.19 -6.48 31.20
N GLU A 151 7.39 -7.38 32.16
CA GLU A 151 8.09 -8.67 31.95
C GLU A 151 7.34 -9.64 31.03
N GLN A 152 6.01 -9.50 30.90
CA GLN A 152 5.23 -10.34 30.00
C GLN A 152 5.46 -9.92 28.54
N LYS A 153 6.07 -10.83 27.79
CA LYS A 153 6.28 -10.70 26.35
C LYS A 153 5.38 -11.67 25.60
N ARG A 154 4.92 -11.28 24.42
CA ARG A 154 4.15 -12.13 23.50
C ARG A 154 4.81 -12.08 22.13
N ARG A 155 4.98 -13.26 21.54
CA ARG A 155 5.55 -13.43 20.21
C ARG A 155 4.43 -13.41 19.16
N PHE A 156 4.71 -12.78 18.03
CA PHE A 156 3.83 -12.62 16.88
C PHE A 156 4.62 -13.00 15.64
N GLU A 157 4.12 -14.00 14.90
CA GLU A 157 4.72 -14.45 13.63
C GLU A 157 3.79 -14.01 12.49
N ILE A 158 4.04 -12.83 11.96
CA ILE A 158 3.17 -12.15 11.02
C ILE A 158 3.70 -12.35 9.60
N ILE A 159 3.03 -13.18 8.83
CA ILE A 159 3.27 -13.32 7.40
C ILE A 159 2.61 -12.11 6.70
N VAL A 160 3.42 -11.13 6.36
CA VAL A 160 3.01 -9.92 5.64
C VAL A 160 2.61 -10.29 4.22
N PHE A 161 3.39 -11.18 3.61
CA PHE A 161 3.21 -11.61 2.24
C PHE A 161 3.62 -13.07 2.11
N ASP A 162 2.86 -13.86 1.35
CA ASP A 162 3.19 -15.22 0.93
C ASP A 162 2.79 -15.35 -0.55
N GLY A 163 3.77 -15.63 -1.39
CA GLY A 163 3.63 -15.62 -2.84
C GLY A 163 2.94 -16.82 -3.46
N ASP A 164 3.00 -17.99 -2.81
CA ASP A 164 2.31 -19.22 -3.26
C ASP A 164 1.32 -19.80 -2.28
N ASP A 165 1.01 -19.10 -1.20
CA ASP A 165 0.20 -19.62 -0.10
C ASP A 165 0.80 -20.93 0.50
N ASP A 166 2.10 -21.17 0.32
CA ASP A 166 2.85 -22.25 0.96
C ASP A 166 3.73 -21.69 2.08
N PRO A 167 3.34 -21.81 3.37
CA PRO A 167 4.04 -21.17 4.47
C PRO A 167 5.47 -21.71 4.70
N GLU A 168 5.83 -22.85 4.08
CA GLU A 168 7.17 -23.44 4.16
C GLU A 168 8.18 -22.78 3.21
N THR A 169 7.71 -22.10 2.16
CA THR A 169 8.58 -21.40 1.21
C THR A 169 9.06 -20.07 1.81
N LYS A 170 10.37 -19.89 1.88
CA LYS A 170 10.99 -18.71 2.50
C LYS A 170 11.36 -17.60 1.51
N ASN A 171 11.54 -17.96 0.23
CA ASN A 171 12.13 -17.05 -0.75
C ASN A 171 11.12 -16.10 -1.42
N ASN A 172 9.86 -16.21 -1.04
CA ASN A 172 8.69 -15.55 -1.62
C ASN A 172 7.72 -15.09 -0.52
N LYS A 173 8.20 -14.98 0.72
CA LYS A 173 7.43 -14.40 1.82
C LYS A 173 8.18 -13.26 2.49
N VAL A 174 7.41 -12.32 3.01
CA VAL A 174 7.88 -11.31 3.94
C VAL A 174 7.23 -11.64 5.28
N GLU A 175 8.06 -11.90 6.28
CA GLU A 175 7.64 -12.33 7.59
C GLU A 175 8.23 -11.41 8.66
N ILE A 176 7.38 -11.01 9.60
CA ILE A 176 7.78 -10.30 10.81
C ILE A 176 7.67 -11.31 11.95
N ASP A 177 8.78 -11.56 12.62
CA ASP A 177 8.80 -12.23 13.90
C ASP A 177 9.06 -11.18 14.99
N ALA A 178 8.01 -10.83 15.72
CA ALA A 178 8.04 -9.78 16.72
C ALA A 178 7.73 -10.34 18.10
N LEU A 179 8.62 -10.10 19.07
CA LEU A 179 8.39 -10.33 20.48
C LEU A 179 8.12 -8.97 21.15
N LEU A 180 6.86 -8.71 21.49
CA LEU A 180 6.43 -7.46 22.11
C LEU A 180 6.16 -7.67 23.59
N GLY A 181 6.66 -6.77 24.41
CA GLY A 181 6.37 -6.71 25.83
C GLY A 181 6.15 -5.27 26.27
N GLY A 182 5.61 -5.09 27.46
CA GLY A 182 5.41 -3.75 27.98
C GLY A 182 4.37 -3.64 29.07
N GLY A 183 4.34 -2.47 29.66
CA GLY A 183 3.36 -2.06 30.65
C GLY A 183 3.23 -0.54 30.65
N TYR A 184 2.21 -0.07 31.33
CA TYR A 184 1.89 1.35 31.43
C TYR A 184 1.49 1.63 32.86
N THR A 185 2.07 2.67 33.46
CA THR A 185 1.45 3.33 34.60
C THR A 185 0.69 4.52 34.06
N TYR A 186 -0.56 4.71 34.45
CA TYR A 186 -1.32 5.89 34.05
C TYR A 186 -2.03 6.53 35.23
N GLU A 187 -2.15 7.85 35.15
CA GLU A 187 -2.95 8.68 36.04
C GLU A 187 -4.05 9.34 35.19
N ILE A 188 -5.30 9.17 35.62
CA ILE A 188 -6.44 9.90 35.05
C ILE A 188 -6.96 10.85 36.11
N SER A 189 -7.18 12.10 35.71
CA SER A 189 -8.01 13.04 36.45
C SER A 189 -9.15 13.58 35.60
N LEU A 190 -10.33 13.67 36.18
CA LEU A 190 -11.51 14.26 35.57
C LEU A 190 -12.07 15.32 36.52
N ASP A 191 -12.39 16.49 35.98
CA ASP A 191 -12.94 17.60 36.74
C ASP A 191 -14.12 18.23 35.99
N ILE A 192 -15.27 18.29 36.66
CA ILE A 192 -16.50 18.93 36.22
C ILE A 192 -17.06 19.71 37.40
N GLU A 193 -17.34 21.00 37.20
CA GLU A 193 -18.02 21.82 38.20
C GLU A 193 -19.00 22.78 37.52
N TRP A 194 -20.29 22.59 37.82
CA TRP A 194 -21.36 23.48 37.38
C TRP A 194 -21.53 24.74 38.26
N GLY A 195 -20.81 24.82 39.38
CA GLY A 195 -20.97 25.88 40.38
C GLY A 195 -22.37 25.84 41.04
N GLU A 196 -23.02 26.99 41.13
CA GLU A 196 -24.34 27.17 41.77
C GLU A 196 -25.54 26.71 40.90
N VAL A 197 -25.31 25.96 39.81
CA VAL A 197 -26.39 25.42 38.97
C VAL A 197 -26.87 24.09 39.55
N TRP A 198 -28.05 24.10 40.18
CA TRP A 198 -28.63 22.94 40.87
C TRP A 198 -29.55 22.08 40.00
N LEU A 199 -30.05 22.63 38.89
CA LEU A 199 -30.90 21.94 37.92
C LEU A 199 -30.32 22.18 36.53
N ILE A 200 -30.28 21.14 35.70
CA ILE A 200 -29.93 21.27 34.28
C ILE A 200 -30.92 22.27 33.66
N PRO A 201 -30.46 23.35 33.01
CA PRO A 201 -31.38 24.32 32.41
C PRO A 201 -32.32 23.62 31.42
N ALA A 202 -33.60 23.96 31.44
CA ALA A 202 -34.62 23.29 30.62
C ALA A 202 -34.29 23.30 29.10
N LYS A 203 -33.53 24.29 28.64
CA LYS A 203 -33.03 24.34 27.26
C LYS A 203 -32.04 23.22 26.96
N VAL A 204 -31.18 22.85 27.91
CA VAL A 204 -30.19 21.78 27.75
C VAL A 204 -30.87 20.42 27.76
N SER A 205 -31.81 20.18 28.68
CA SER A 205 -32.57 18.92 28.69
C SER A 205 -33.42 18.74 27.43
N ALA A 206 -34.09 19.80 26.96
CA ALA A 206 -34.82 19.77 25.68
C ALA A 206 -33.89 19.53 24.49
N CYS A 207 -32.72 20.19 24.46
CA CYS A 207 -31.71 20.01 23.42
C CYS A 207 -31.17 18.57 23.37
N MET A 208 -30.86 17.97 24.53
CA MET A 208 -30.39 16.60 24.61
C MET A 208 -31.46 15.59 24.18
N ALA A 209 -32.71 15.78 24.57
CA ALA A 209 -33.81 14.93 24.13
C ALA A 209 -34.05 15.02 22.61
N ALA A 210 -33.94 16.23 22.05
CA ALA A 210 -34.08 16.48 20.62
C ALA A 210 -32.93 15.86 19.81
N ALA A 211 -31.70 15.88 20.32
CA ALA A 211 -30.54 15.26 19.67
C ALA A 211 -30.69 13.73 19.53
N VAL A 212 -31.37 13.05 20.47
CA VAL A 212 -31.64 11.61 20.39
C VAL A 212 -32.57 11.24 19.23
N VAL A 213 -33.44 12.18 18.83
CA VAL A 213 -34.38 12.00 17.71
C VAL A 213 -33.91 12.64 16.39
N GLY A 214 -32.73 13.24 16.37
CA GLY A 214 -32.07 13.77 15.16
C GLY A 214 -32.34 15.25 14.83
N ASP A 215 -32.71 16.07 15.80
CA ASP A 215 -32.86 17.53 15.63
C ASP A 215 -31.52 18.30 15.78
N ASP A 216 -31.37 19.43 15.09
CA ASP A 216 -30.15 20.26 14.94
C ASP A 216 -29.66 21.03 16.20
N CYS A 217 -29.94 20.55 17.42
CA CYS A 217 -29.47 21.23 18.63
C CYS A 217 -28.06 20.77 19.02
N ASN A 218 -27.11 21.70 19.18
CA ASN A 218 -25.77 21.39 19.72
C ASN A 218 -25.72 21.63 21.25
N PRO A 219 -25.67 20.58 22.09
CA PRO A 219 -25.66 20.74 23.55
C PRO A 219 -24.37 21.36 24.08
N GLU A 220 -23.25 21.29 23.34
CA GLU A 220 -21.93 21.72 23.80
C GLU A 220 -21.87 23.20 24.19
N ASP A 221 -22.68 24.05 23.54
CA ASP A 221 -22.76 25.48 23.82
C ASP A 221 -23.26 25.81 25.25
N PHE A 222 -23.87 24.83 25.93
CA PHE A 222 -24.52 25.03 27.22
C PHE A 222 -23.89 24.21 28.37
N LEU A 223 -22.89 23.38 28.09
CA LEU A 223 -22.25 22.54 29.10
C LEU A 223 -21.07 23.27 29.77
N PRO A 224 -20.78 23.00 31.05
CA PRO A 224 -19.60 23.52 31.73
C PRO A 224 -18.32 22.88 31.16
N GLU A 225 -17.19 23.38 31.65
CA GLU A 225 -15.91 22.81 31.32
C GLU A 225 -15.82 21.39 31.88
N LEU A 226 -15.48 20.44 31.01
CA LEU A 226 -14.95 19.15 31.39
C LEU A 226 -13.45 19.22 31.16
N ARG A 227 -12.68 19.11 32.23
CA ARG A 227 -11.23 19.01 32.17
C ARG A 227 -10.80 17.57 32.46
N SER A 228 -10.05 16.99 31.53
CA SER A 228 -9.49 15.65 31.67
C SER A 228 -7.98 15.72 31.57
N THR A 229 -7.27 15.19 32.56
CA THR A 229 -5.81 15.00 32.47
C THR A 229 -5.52 13.52 32.40
N PHE A 230 -4.70 13.14 31.44
CA PHE A 230 -4.23 11.78 31.25
C PHE A 230 -2.70 11.80 31.21
N THR A 231 -2.09 11.26 32.26
CA THR A 231 -0.64 11.02 32.32
C THR A 231 -0.40 9.54 32.11
N VAL A 232 0.55 9.19 31.26
CA VAL A 232 0.94 7.81 31.01
C VAL A 232 2.46 7.68 30.93
N ASP A 233 2.96 6.69 31.64
CA ASP A 233 4.36 6.29 31.70
C ASP A 233 4.49 4.92 31.03
N PRO A 234 4.60 4.87 29.68
CA PRO A 234 4.74 3.61 28.97
C PRO A 234 6.16 3.05 29.12
N TYR A 235 6.24 1.76 29.42
CA TYR A 235 7.42 0.93 29.19
C TYR A 235 7.12 -0.04 28.05
N VAL A 236 7.96 -0.01 27.00
CA VAL A 236 7.84 -0.93 25.88
C VAL A 236 9.14 -1.68 25.66
N PHE A 237 8.99 -2.98 25.44
CA PHE A 237 9.99 -3.88 24.91
C PHE A 237 9.54 -4.35 23.53
N MET A 238 10.44 -4.31 22.56
CA MET A 238 10.22 -4.91 21.26
C MET A 238 11.50 -5.64 20.83
N ASP A 239 11.35 -6.82 20.27
CA ASP A 239 12.39 -7.51 19.51
C ASP A 239 11.74 -7.90 18.20
N VAL A 240 12.07 -7.16 17.16
CA VAL A 240 11.48 -7.31 15.82
C VAL A 240 12.56 -7.86 14.91
N ASN A 241 12.25 -8.98 14.28
CA ASN A 241 12.98 -9.52 13.14
C ASN A 241 12.08 -9.42 11.92
N VAL A 242 12.55 -8.75 10.89
CA VAL A 242 11.92 -8.80 9.57
C VAL A 242 12.86 -9.50 8.65
N TRP A 243 12.33 -10.52 7.99
CA TRP A 243 13.07 -11.24 6.99
C TRP A 243 12.18 -11.47 5.79
N GLY A 244 12.77 -11.36 4.60
CA GLY A 244 12.02 -11.57 3.38
C GLY A 244 12.86 -11.28 2.15
N ALA A 245 12.29 -11.64 1.01
CA ALA A 245 12.77 -11.20 -0.29
C ALA A 245 11.61 -10.50 -0.98
N ALA A 246 11.85 -9.27 -1.42
CA ALA A 246 10.97 -8.56 -2.32
C ALA A 246 11.83 -7.96 -3.42
N THR A 247 11.20 -7.72 -4.57
CA THR A 247 11.83 -7.07 -5.74
C THR A 247 11.17 -5.77 -6.12
N LEU A 248 10.16 -5.39 -5.34
CA LEU A 248 9.31 -4.25 -5.55
C LEU A 248 9.08 -3.60 -4.20
N ASP A 249 8.91 -2.29 -4.21
CA ASP A 249 8.42 -1.60 -3.01
C ASP A 249 7.06 -2.14 -2.62
N PHE A 250 6.92 -2.46 -1.35
CA PHE A 250 5.67 -2.85 -0.75
C PHE A 250 5.38 -2.01 0.48
N LYS A 251 4.10 -1.80 0.77
CA LYS A 251 3.61 -1.19 2.01
C LYS A 251 2.38 -1.93 2.46
N LYS A 252 2.38 -2.42 3.69
CA LYS A 252 1.25 -3.12 4.28
C LYS A 252 1.04 -2.68 5.72
N GLU A 253 -0.15 -2.17 5.99
CA GLU A 253 -0.64 -1.92 7.34
C GLU A 253 -1.43 -3.15 7.84
N LEU A 254 -1.19 -3.54 9.08
CA LEU A 254 -1.71 -4.75 9.69
C LEU A 254 -2.29 -4.42 11.07
N ASP A 255 -3.61 -4.53 11.19
CA ASP A 255 -4.26 -4.64 12.49
C ASP A 255 -3.98 -6.04 13.05
N VAL A 256 -3.16 -6.14 14.09
CA VAL A 256 -2.74 -7.44 14.64
C VAL A 256 -3.83 -8.03 15.53
N GLY A 257 -4.41 -7.19 16.38
CA GLY A 257 -5.51 -7.56 17.24
C GLY A 257 -5.66 -6.60 18.42
N LYS A 258 -6.52 -6.98 19.36
CA LYS A 258 -6.89 -6.16 20.50
C LYS A 258 -6.77 -6.94 21.79
N ILE A 259 -6.29 -6.29 22.85
CA ILE A 259 -6.23 -6.82 24.21
C ILE A 259 -7.27 -6.08 25.04
N GLU A 260 -8.26 -6.82 25.52
CA GLU A 260 -9.26 -6.30 26.44
C GLU A 260 -8.74 -6.44 27.87
N LEU A 261 -8.55 -5.31 28.54
CA LEU A 261 -8.10 -5.25 29.93
C LEU A 261 -9.30 -5.24 30.87
N THR A 262 -9.07 -5.59 32.14
CA THR A 262 -10.13 -5.62 33.15
C THR A 262 -10.76 -4.22 33.32
N PRO A 263 -12.11 -4.11 33.28
CA PRO A 263 -12.79 -2.85 33.56
C PRO A 263 -12.41 -2.28 34.93
N ILE A 264 -12.19 -0.97 35.00
CA ILE A 264 -11.88 -0.27 36.24
C ILE A 264 -13.16 0.35 36.75
N LEU A 265 -13.57 -0.10 37.93
CA LEU A 265 -14.77 0.37 38.60
C LEU A 265 -14.39 1.44 39.63
N LEU A 266 -14.76 2.68 39.37
CA LEU A 266 -14.66 3.81 40.30
C LEU A 266 -16.05 4.38 40.48
N PHE A 267 -16.85 3.70 41.30
CA PHE A 267 -18.27 3.94 41.44
C PHE A 267 -18.61 5.44 41.52
N PRO A 268 -19.45 5.97 40.60
CA PRO A 268 -20.29 5.26 39.63
C PRO A 268 -19.64 5.02 38.24
N LEU A 269 -18.40 5.46 38.03
CA LEU A 269 -17.67 5.42 36.77
C LEU A 269 -17.14 4.03 36.39
N VAL A 270 -17.21 3.72 35.10
CA VAL A 270 -16.65 2.51 34.49
C VAL A 270 -15.69 2.88 33.38
N PHE A 271 -14.41 2.55 33.56
CA PHE A 271 -13.39 2.72 32.52
C PHE A 271 -13.09 1.37 31.87
N MET A 272 -13.04 1.35 30.54
CA MET A 272 -12.79 0.20 29.69
C MET A 272 -11.43 0.40 29.00
N PRO A 273 -10.33 -0.02 29.66
CA PRO A 273 -9.01 0.02 29.07
C PRO A 273 -8.87 -1.05 27.99
N THR A 274 -8.23 -0.70 26.88
CA THR A 274 -7.98 -1.58 25.74
C THR A 274 -6.62 -1.27 25.14
N VAL A 275 -5.93 -2.30 24.64
CA VAL A 275 -4.65 -2.14 23.93
C VAL A 275 -4.79 -2.72 22.53
N ASP A 276 -4.76 -1.86 21.51
CA ASP A 276 -4.72 -2.31 20.12
C ASP A 276 -3.26 -2.53 19.70
N ILE A 277 -2.96 -3.69 19.11
CA ILE A 277 -1.64 -4.00 18.55
C ILE A 277 -1.68 -3.72 17.05
N VAL A 278 -0.78 -2.84 16.60
CA VAL A 278 -0.69 -2.41 15.21
C VAL A 278 0.72 -2.69 14.69
N ALA A 279 0.81 -3.13 13.45
CA ALA A 279 2.06 -3.27 12.74
C ALA A 279 1.94 -2.69 11.34
N SER A 280 3.02 -2.16 10.80
CA SER A 280 3.14 -1.91 9.37
C SER A 280 4.54 -2.29 8.92
N VAL A 281 4.66 -2.80 7.71
CA VAL A 281 5.95 -2.94 7.05
C VAL A 281 5.84 -2.24 5.73
N GLU A 282 6.82 -1.40 5.47
CA GLU A 282 7.11 -0.91 4.14
C GLU A 282 8.55 -1.26 3.80
N GLY A 283 8.85 -1.42 2.53
CA GLY A 283 10.21 -1.70 2.12
C GLY A 283 10.31 -1.79 0.63
N GLY A 284 11.42 -1.31 0.10
CA GLY A 284 11.86 -1.47 -1.27
C GLY A 284 13.05 -2.40 -1.28
N ALA A 285 12.84 -3.66 -1.57
CA ALA A 285 13.95 -4.57 -1.76
C ALA A 285 14.08 -4.87 -3.25
N SER A 286 15.31 -4.81 -3.75
CA SER A 286 15.77 -5.62 -4.87
C SER A 286 16.50 -6.85 -4.35
N ALA A 287 16.25 -7.20 -3.08
CA ALA A 287 17.15 -7.81 -2.11
C ALA A 287 16.42 -8.84 -1.22
N ARG A 288 17.12 -9.87 -0.77
CA ARG A 288 16.77 -10.63 0.42
C ARG A 288 17.38 -9.87 1.58
N PHE A 289 16.57 -9.64 2.60
CA PHE A 289 17.01 -8.98 3.81
C PHE A 289 16.61 -9.80 5.03
N GLU A 290 17.46 -9.76 6.04
CA GLU A 290 17.15 -10.16 7.40
C GLU A 290 17.67 -9.04 8.30
N VAL A 291 16.74 -8.38 8.97
CA VAL A 291 17.02 -7.21 9.81
C VAL A 291 16.34 -7.44 11.12
N GLY A 292 17.08 -7.25 12.21
CA GLY A 292 16.54 -7.42 13.53
C GLY A 292 16.99 -6.32 14.46
N VAL A 293 16.06 -5.77 15.23
CA VAL A 293 16.37 -4.84 16.31
C VAL A 293 15.62 -5.25 17.56
N ALA A 294 16.34 -5.30 18.68
CA ALA A 294 15.73 -5.31 20.00
C ALA A 294 15.87 -3.92 20.62
N ALA A 295 14.77 -3.43 21.20
CA ALA A 295 14.69 -2.12 21.79
C ALA A 295 13.84 -2.15 23.07
N ASN A 296 14.27 -1.38 24.07
CA ASN A 296 13.41 -1.03 25.19
C ASN A 296 13.43 0.49 25.43
N ALA A 297 12.28 1.05 25.76
CA ALA A 297 12.15 2.47 26.05
C ALA A 297 11.14 2.70 27.19
N GLU A 298 11.47 3.65 28.07
CA GLU A 298 10.60 4.15 29.13
C GLU A 298 10.36 5.65 28.91
N LEU A 299 9.10 6.05 28.77
CA LEU A 299 8.72 7.46 28.61
C LEU A 299 7.79 7.91 29.74
N GLU A 300 7.66 9.22 29.86
CA GLU A 300 6.65 9.90 30.66
C GLU A 300 5.99 10.96 29.79
N THR A 301 4.66 10.91 29.68
CA THR A 301 3.90 11.89 28.90
C THR A 301 2.59 12.24 29.59
N SER A 302 2.08 13.46 29.37
CA SER A 302 0.77 13.85 29.86
C SER A 302 0.03 14.75 28.88
N VAL A 303 -1.30 14.59 28.83
CA VAL A 303 -2.22 15.40 28.04
C VAL A 303 -3.36 15.89 28.91
N THR A 304 -3.68 17.18 28.81
CA THR A 304 -4.83 17.80 29.46
C THR A 304 -5.77 18.33 28.39
N VAL A 305 -6.99 17.79 28.32
CA VAL A 305 -8.06 18.24 27.42
C VAL A 305 -9.08 19.06 28.21
N SER A 306 -9.57 20.16 27.63
CA SER A 306 -10.65 20.98 28.15
C SER A 306 -11.68 21.24 27.06
N THR A 307 -12.97 21.13 27.40
CA THR A 307 -14.06 21.45 26.46
C THR A 307 -14.24 22.95 26.20
N LYS A 308 -13.59 23.84 26.98
CA LYS A 308 -13.73 25.30 26.82
C LYS A 308 -12.55 26.00 26.13
N THR A 309 -11.42 25.33 25.93
CA THR A 309 -10.27 25.89 25.21
C THR A 309 -10.36 25.71 23.69
N GLY A 310 -11.58 25.60 23.14
CA GLY A 310 -11.80 25.28 21.72
C GLY A 310 -11.24 23.91 21.32
N GLY A 311 -11.09 23.00 22.29
CA GLY A 311 -10.54 21.66 22.07
C GLY A 311 -9.04 21.61 21.82
N VAL A 312 -8.26 22.69 22.03
CA VAL A 312 -6.79 22.66 21.95
C VAL A 312 -6.22 22.15 23.28
N PRO A 313 -5.65 20.94 23.33
CA PRO A 313 -5.19 20.33 24.58
C PRO A 313 -3.83 20.87 24.97
N VAL A 314 -3.59 20.93 26.28
CA VAL A 314 -2.27 21.27 26.85
C VAL A 314 -1.56 19.95 27.12
N TYR A 315 -0.50 19.65 26.36
CA TYR A 315 0.31 18.45 26.57
C TYR A 315 1.69 18.82 27.10
N ALA A 316 2.24 17.97 27.96
CA ALA A 316 3.65 18.01 28.31
C ALA A 316 4.42 17.22 27.24
N PRO A 317 5.51 17.77 26.66
CA PRO A 317 6.38 17.00 25.78
C PRO A 317 6.89 15.76 26.53
N PRO A 318 6.90 14.58 25.89
CA PRO A 318 7.35 13.38 26.54
C PRO A 318 8.79 13.51 26.99
N LYS A 319 9.07 12.94 28.16
CA LYS A 319 10.42 12.79 28.69
C LYS A 319 10.82 11.34 28.57
N LEU A 320 11.92 11.10 27.89
CA LEU A 320 12.55 9.79 27.83
C LEU A 320 13.31 9.56 29.13
N LYS A 321 12.92 8.54 29.89
CA LYS A 321 13.54 8.18 31.17
C LYS A 321 14.75 7.29 30.96
N ASP A 322 14.61 6.27 30.12
CA ASP A 322 15.66 5.30 29.80
C ASP A 322 15.39 4.66 28.43
N TRP A 323 16.45 4.25 27.73
CA TRP A 323 16.35 3.53 26.47
C TRP A 323 17.62 2.75 26.14
N HIS A 324 17.45 1.64 25.42
CA HIS A 324 18.55 0.82 24.93
C HIS A 324 18.16 0.13 23.63
N PHE A 325 19.13 0.02 22.71
CA PHE A 325 19.02 -0.70 21.46
C PHE A 325 20.10 -1.77 21.36
N ASP A 326 19.71 -2.93 20.89
CA ASP A 326 20.58 -4.05 20.54
C ASP A 326 20.31 -4.43 19.07
N PRO A 327 20.96 -3.71 18.13
CA PRO A 327 20.80 -3.96 16.70
C PRO A 327 21.55 -5.23 16.30
N ARG A 328 20.93 -6.06 15.46
CA ARG A 328 21.60 -7.21 14.83
C ARG A 328 22.15 -6.79 13.47
N PRO A 329 23.41 -7.16 13.13
CA PRO A 329 23.94 -6.92 11.81
C PRO A 329 23.01 -7.49 10.74
N PRO A 330 22.55 -6.67 9.78
CA PRO A 330 21.62 -7.12 8.77
C PRO A 330 22.34 -8.02 7.77
N VAL A 331 21.62 -9.01 7.26
CA VAL A 331 22.05 -9.81 6.11
C VAL A 331 21.33 -9.26 4.90
N VAL A 332 22.08 -8.63 3.99
CA VAL A 332 21.54 -8.01 2.77
C VAL A 332 22.42 -8.39 1.58
N ASP A 333 21.80 -8.81 0.48
CA ASP A 333 22.47 -9.21 -0.76
C ASP A 333 22.57 -8.08 -1.81
N LEU A 334 21.54 -7.24 -1.96
CA LEU A 334 21.41 -6.14 -2.93
C LEU A 334 20.95 -4.84 -2.25
N HIS A 335 20.46 -3.85 -3.03
CA HIS A 335 19.86 -2.64 -2.44
C HIS A 335 18.55 -3.01 -1.74
N ALA A 336 18.46 -2.70 -0.44
CA ALA A 336 17.29 -2.94 0.37
C ALA A 336 16.99 -1.71 1.23
N SER A 337 15.75 -1.23 1.17
CA SER A 337 15.16 -0.42 2.21
C SER A 337 14.03 -1.22 2.85
N ALA A 338 13.95 -1.19 4.17
CA ALA A 338 12.82 -1.78 4.89
C ALA A 338 12.57 -0.97 6.15
N GLU A 339 11.34 -0.53 6.32
CA GLU A 339 10.84 0.09 7.55
C GLU A 339 9.78 -0.83 8.16
N ALA A 340 10.08 -1.33 9.35
CA ALA A 340 9.18 -2.10 10.16
C ALA A 340 8.71 -1.24 11.33
N LYS A 341 7.40 -1.05 11.42
CA LYS A 341 6.76 -0.31 12.51
C LYS A 341 5.88 -1.25 13.30
N VAL A 342 6.11 -1.35 14.60
CA VAL A 342 5.28 -2.16 15.49
C VAL A 342 4.97 -1.35 16.73
N GLY A 343 3.70 -1.33 17.11
CA GLY A 343 3.24 -0.48 18.19
C GLY A 343 2.01 -1.00 18.91
N ALA A 344 1.70 -0.30 20.00
CA ALA A 344 0.53 -0.50 20.81
C ALA A 344 -0.20 0.82 21.02
N ARG A 345 -1.53 0.79 20.97
CA ARG A 345 -2.41 1.91 21.29
C ARG A 345 -3.23 1.57 22.52
N LEU A 346 -2.89 2.20 23.65
CA LEU A 346 -3.69 2.16 24.86
C LEU A 346 -4.85 3.15 24.73
N GLY A 347 -6.08 2.65 24.68
CA GLY A 347 -7.29 3.46 24.78
C GLY A 347 -7.99 3.21 26.10
N ILE A 348 -8.34 4.26 26.82
CA ILE A 348 -9.14 4.16 28.06
C ILE A 348 -10.45 4.87 27.82
N SER A 349 -11.51 4.10 27.61
CA SER A 349 -12.83 4.65 27.32
C SER A 349 -13.72 4.61 28.55
N LEU A 350 -14.31 5.73 28.91
CA LEU A 350 -15.36 5.80 29.91
C LEU A 350 -16.67 5.29 29.29
N TYR A 351 -17.28 4.28 29.93
CA TYR A 351 -18.45 3.54 29.45
C TYR A 351 -18.33 2.99 28.02
N GLY A 352 -17.10 2.75 27.54
CA GLY A 352 -16.87 2.30 26.16
C GLY A 352 -17.08 3.37 25.08
N MET A 353 -17.40 4.62 25.45
CA MET A 353 -17.79 5.67 24.50
C MET A 353 -16.75 6.76 24.32
N ALA A 354 -16.16 7.25 25.42
CA ALA A 354 -15.37 8.48 25.39
C ALA A 354 -14.10 8.35 26.23
N GLY A 355 -12.94 8.69 25.68
CA GLY A 355 -11.75 8.84 26.49
C GLY A 355 -10.45 9.01 25.72
N PRO A 356 -9.35 9.21 26.46
CA PRO A 356 -8.03 9.40 25.88
C PRO A 356 -7.48 8.10 25.29
N TYR A 357 -6.57 8.25 24.34
CA TYR A 357 -5.69 7.18 23.92
C TYR A 357 -4.26 7.68 23.74
N ALA A 358 -3.32 6.77 23.94
CA ALA A 358 -1.91 6.96 23.63
C ALA A 358 -1.45 5.80 22.75
N ARG A 359 -0.86 6.13 21.62
CA ARG A 359 -0.18 5.18 20.74
C ARG A 359 1.31 5.39 20.86
N MET A 360 2.02 4.28 20.87
CA MET A 360 3.46 4.26 20.77
C MET A 360 3.88 3.12 19.85
N SER A 361 4.75 3.42 18.90
CA SER A 361 5.26 2.47 17.91
C SER A 361 6.76 2.62 17.82
N GLY A 362 7.49 1.51 17.88
CA GLY A 362 8.87 1.51 17.41
C GLY A 362 8.89 1.38 15.91
N VAL A 363 9.80 2.10 15.28
CA VAL A 363 10.05 2.14 13.85
C VAL A 363 11.50 1.79 13.66
N ALA A 364 11.77 0.70 12.94
CA ALA A 364 13.10 0.28 12.57
C ALA A 364 13.22 0.42 11.06
N ARG A 365 14.06 1.34 10.58
CA ARG A 365 14.31 1.53 9.15
C ARG A 365 15.75 1.15 8.82
N ILE A 366 15.93 0.24 7.88
CA ILE A 366 17.22 -0.02 7.27
C ILE A 366 17.29 0.61 5.89
N ASP A 367 18.45 1.17 5.58
CA ASP A 367 18.85 1.57 4.24
C ASP A 367 20.17 0.86 3.92
N ALA A 368 20.17 -0.10 3.00
CA ALA A 368 21.32 -0.93 2.65
C ALA A 368 21.64 -0.84 1.15
N ALA A 369 22.91 -0.57 0.86
CA ALA A 369 23.50 -0.43 -0.45
C ALA A 369 24.89 -1.10 -0.47
N PRO A 370 25.02 -2.32 -1.04
CA PRO A 370 26.28 -3.10 -1.09
C PRO A 370 27.51 -2.38 -1.66
N LEU A 371 27.30 -1.33 -2.44
CA LEU A 371 28.35 -0.54 -3.08
C LEU A 371 28.75 0.71 -2.27
N GLU A 372 28.03 1.03 -1.19
CA GLU A 372 28.30 2.16 -0.31
C GLU A 372 29.16 1.78 0.91
N ASN A 373 29.74 2.78 1.57
CA ASN A 373 30.46 2.62 2.84
C ASN A 373 30.08 3.77 3.80
N PRO A 374 29.36 3.51 4.90
CA PRO A 374 28.90 2.19 5.35
C PRO A 374 27.89 1.57 4.37
N CYS A 375 27.88 0.24 4.32
CA CYS A 375 27.03 -0.52 3.41
C CYS A 375 25.57 -0.44 3.80
N TRP A 376 25.28 -0.34 5.09
CA TRP A 376 23.93 -0.19 5.60
C TRP A 376 23.91 0.80 6.76
N LYS A 377 22.76 1.45 6.93
CA LYS A 377 22.43 2.31 8.07
C LYS A 377 21.12 1.81 8.66
N LEU A 378 21.12 1.60 9.96
CA LEU A 378 19.93 1.24 10.72
C LEU A 378 19.49 2.46 11.54
N HIS A 379 18.30 2.95 11.22
CA HIS A 379 17.61 3.97 11.97
C HIS A 379 16.58 3.32 12.90
N PHE A 380 16.54 3.81 14.13
CA PHE A 380 15.42 3.52 15.02
C PHE A 380 14.74 4.82 15.38
N ALA A 381 13.42 4.83 15.26
CA ALA A 381 12.59 5.89 15.79
C ALA A 381 11.55 5.31 16.74
N LEU A 382 11.30 6.03 17.82
CA LEU A 382 10.13 5.80 18.66
C LEU A 382 9.11 6.83 18.24
N GLU A 383 7.98 6.41 17.67
CA GLU A 383 6.90 7.30 17.24
C GLU A 383 5.74 7.21 18.24
N SER A 384 5.28 8.36 18.71
CA SER A 384 4.20 8.47 19.68
C SER A 384 3.10 9.39 19.16
N GLU A 385 1.87 9.08 19.56
CA GLU A 385 0.67 9.82 19.21
C GLU A 385 -0.27 9.82 20.41
N LEU A 386 -0.87 10.97 20.72
CA LEU A 386 -1.86 11.13 21.78
C LEU A 386 -3.15 11.64 21.17
N GLY A 387 -4.28 11.12 21.65
CA GLY A 387 -5.57 11.60 21.20
C GLY A 387 -6.67 11.37 22.22
N ALA A 388 -7.86 11.81 21.84
CA ALA A 388 -9.10 11.57 22.55
C ALA A 388 -10.16 11.21 21.53
N ARG A 389 -10.91 10.14 21.82
CA ARG A 389 -11.98 9.66 20.96
C ARG A 389 -13.28 9.66 21.72
N ILE A 390 -14.32 10.20 21.08
CA ILE A 390 -15.71 10.15 21.54
C ILE A 390 -16.53 9.54 20.40
N THR A 391 -17.10 8.38 20.66
CA THR A 391 -18.02 7.69 19.76
C THR A 391 -19.37 7.52 20.41
N THR A 392 -20.42 7.48 19.60
CA THR A 392 -21.71 6.95 20.06
C THR A 392 -21.58 5.46 20.35
N PRO A 393 -22.52 4.85 21.11
CA PRO A 393 -22.83 3.44 20.95
C PRO A 393 -23.06 3.09 19.47
N ARG A 394 -22.90 1.82 19.12
CA ARG A 394 -23.11 1.35 17.75
C ARG A 394 -24.59 1.52 17.37
N LEU A 395 -24.92 2.50 16.53
CA LEU A 395 -26.28 2.77 16.09
C LEU A 395 -26.70 1.79 14.97
N PRO A 396 -27.98 1.41 14.89
CA PRO A 396 -28.47 0.53 13.83
C PRO A 396 -28.29 1.19 12.47
N PHE A 397 -27.84 0.41 11.48
CA PHE A 397 -27.56 0.81 10.08
C PHE A 397 -26.39 1.80 9.88
N VAL A 398 -26.02 2.61 10.87
CA VAL A 398 -24.98 3.64 10.77
C VAL A 398 -23.67 3.23 11.46
N GLY A 399 -23.71 2.26 12.38
CA GLY A 399 -22.54 1.84 13.14
C GLY A 399 -22.14 2.85 14.21
N TYR A 400 -20.86 2.89 14.57
CA TYR A 400 -20.34 3.91 15.48
C TYR A 400 -20.29 5.25 14.76
N VAL A 401 -20.93 6.28 15.31
CA VAL A 401 -20.72 7.65 14.86
C VAL A 401 -19.58 8.24 15.68
N LYS A 402 -18.50 8.63 15.00
CA LYS A 402 -17.41 9.40 15.62
C LYS A 402 -17.91 10.83 15.83
N LEU A 403 -18.10 11.21 17.09
CA LEU A 403 -18.47 12.58 17.46
C LEU A 403 -17.21 13.46 17.53
N LEU A 404 -16.12 12.91 18.07
CA LEU A 404 -14.82 13.56 18.15
C LEU A 404 -13.72 12.49 18.00
N ASP A 405 -12.73 12.74 17.15
CA ASP A 405 -11.49 11.96 17.07
C ASP A 405 -10.36 12.98 16.94
N TRP A 406 -9.94 13.53 18.08
CA TRP A 406 -8.85 14.49 18.14
C TRP A 406 -7.55 13.77 18.44
N HIS A 407 -6.48 14.12 17.73
CA HIS A 407 -5.14 13.65 18.06
C HIS A 407 -4.09 14.69 17.66
N ILE A 408 -2.92 14.62 18.30
CA ILE A 408 -1.74 15.35 17.83
C ILE A 408 -1.14 14.65 16.61
N ALA A 409 -0.41 15.41 15.79
CA ALA A 409 0.44 14.80 14.78
C ALA A 409 1.42 13.83 15.47
N PRO A 410 1.67 12.63 14.89
CA PRO A 410 2.68 11.73 15.41
C PRO A 410 4.02 12.47 15.55
N PHE A 411 4.69 12.26 16.66
CA PHE A 411 5.99 12.87 16.93
C PHE A 411 6.99 11.79 17.31
N ARG A 412 8.27 12.03 17.02
CA ARG A 412 9.35 11.05 17.22
C ARG A 412 10.29 11.53 18.32
N PRO A 413 10.07 11.16 19.61
CA PRO A 413 10.99 11.51 20.69
C PRO A 413 12.40 10.95 20.49
N ILE A 414 12.53 9.87 19.71
CA ILE A 414 13.79 9.29 19.27
C ILE A 414 13.68 9.10 17.76
N ASP A 415 14.70 9.53 17.01
CA ASP A 415 14.89 9.24 15.59
C ASP A 415 16.40 9.35 15.31
N GLU A 416 17.12 8.24 15.50
CA GLU A 416 18.58 8.21 15.43
C GLU A 416 19.08 7.07 14.55
N GLU A 417 20.22 7.27 13.90
CA GLU A 417 21.02 6.17 13.35
C GLU A 417 21.62 5.40 14.53
N VAL A 418 21.14 4.18 14.77
CA VAL A 418 21.55 3.37 15.93
C VAL A 418 22.73 2.47 15.63
N ASP A 419 22.95 2.12 14.35
CA ASP A 419 24.09 1.34 13.90
C ASP A 419 24.33 1.50 12.40
N SER A 420 25.56 1.27 11.96
CA SER A 420 25.92 1.20 10.54
C SER A 420 27.17 0.34 10.34
N GLY A 421 27.28 -0.33 9.20
CA GLY A 421 28.36 -1.31 9.02
C GLY A 421 28.56 -1.81 7.60
N ALA A 422 29.48 -2.78 7.47
CA ALA A 422 29.66 -3.54 6.24
C ALA A 422 28.57 -4.62 6.12
N CYS A 423 28.09 -4.89 4.91
CA CYS A 423 27.14 -5.97 4.69
C CYS A 423 27.84 -7.33 4.80
N ILE A 424 27.17 -8.26 5.47
CA ILE A 424 27.54 -9.67 5.39
C ILE A 424 26.82 -10.22 4.16
N LEU A 425 27.57 -10.38 3.06
CA LEU A 425 27.04 -11.06 1.89
C LEU A 425 26.72 -12.51 2.29
N PRO A 426 25.48 -12.99 2.13
CA PRO A 426 25.18 -14.38 2.37
C PRO A 426 25.98 -15.25 1.40
N PRO A 427 26.35 -16.49 1.78
CA PRO A 427 27.08 -17.40 0.89
C PRO A 427 26.26 -17.70 -0.36
N ASP A 428 26.67 -17.14 -1.51
CA ASP A 428 26.02 -17.16 -2.85
C ASP A 428 24.63 -17.84 -2.91
N PRO A 429 23.55 -17.22 -2.39
CA PRO A 429 22.18 -17.68 -2.63
C PRO A 429 21.62 -17.00 -3.89
N PRO A 430 20.51 -17.53 -4.45
CA PRO A 430 19.86 -16.95 -5.62
C PRO A 430 19.39 -15.53 -5.35
N ASN A 431 19.50 -14.67 -6.37
CA ASN A 431 19.03 -13.30 -6.31
C ASN A 431 17.52 -13.25 -5.99
N PRO A 432 17.07 -12.16 -5.36
CA PRO A 432 15.68 -11.90 -5.02
C PRO A 432 14.84 -11.85 -6.28
N PRO A 433 13.59 -12.34 -6.25
CA PRO A 433 12.93 -12.71 -7.48
C PRO A 433 12.42 -11.53 -8.35
N GLY A 434 13.11 -11.17 -9.43
CA GLY A 434 12.85 -10.00 -10.30
C GLY A 434 13.89 -8.88 -10.25
N SER A 435 14.94 -9.01 -9.43
CA SER A 435 16.05 -8.04 -9.28
C SER A 435 17.04 -8.07 -10.46
N GLY A 436 16.92 -9.06 -11.33
CA GLY A 436 17.85 -9.31 -12.41
C GLY A 436 19.06 -10.11 -11.93
N PRO A 437 19.96 -10.53 -12.82
CA PRO A 437 20.96 -11.53 -12.48
C PRO A 437 22.21 -11.00 -11.79
N THR A 438 22.79 -11.79 -10.89
CA THR A 438 24.15 -11.49 -10.41
C THR A 438 25.15 -11.57 -11.56
N PRO A 439 26.32 -10.90 -11.47
CA PRO A 439 27.38 -11.10 -12.45
C PRO A 439 27.80 -12.57 -12.61
N SER A 440 27.72 -13.39 -11.56
CA SER A 440 28.01 -14.83 -11.62
C SER A 440 26.90 -15.60 -12.35
N ALA A 441 25.63 -15.39 -11.99
CA ALA A 441 24.48 -16.01 -12.65
C ALA A 441 24.36 -15.59 -14.11
N PHE A 442 24.61 -14.31 -14.44
CA PHE A 442 24.63 -13.83 -15.82
C PHE A 442 25.71 -14.54 -16.67
N ARG A 443 26.92 -14.71 -16.11
CA ARG A 443 28.01 -15.41 -16.83
C ARG A 443 27.74 -16.91 -16.97
N SER A 444 27.18 -17.53 -15.93
CA SER A 444 26.89 -18.96 -15.88
C SER A 444 25.47 -19.23 -15.36
N PRO A 445 24.45 -19.06 -16.22
CA PRO A 445 23.06 -19.25 -15.79
C PRO A 445 22.84 -20.70 -15.31
N PRO A 446 22.35 -20.93 -14.08
CA PRO A 446 22.20 -22.27 -13.51
C PRO A 446 20.96 -23.02 -14.00
N PHE A 447 20.22 -22.47 -14.97
CA PHE A 447 19.02 -23.08 -15.52
C PHE A 447 19.24 -23.58 -16.96
N PRO A 448 18.61 -24.72 -17.33
CA PRO A 448 18.48 -25.11 -18.72
C PRO A 448 17.47 -24.19 -19.42
N PRO A 449 17.83 -23.53 -20.53
CA PRO A 449 16.88 -22.78 -21.34
C PRO A 449 15.70 -23.64 -21.81
N TRP A 450 14.54 -23.02 -22.03
CA TRP A 450 13.34 -23.72 -22.48
C TRP A 450 12.43 -22.79 -23.29
N SER A 451 11.56 -23.37 -24.12
CA SER A 451 10.46 -22.66 -24.78
C SER A 451 9.21 -23.52 -24.78
N LYS A 452 8.05 -22.93 -24.51
CA LYS A 452 6.77 -23.64 -24.45
C LYS A 452 5.68 -22.81 -25.10
N ASN A 453 4.84 -23.50 -25.86
CA ASN A 453 3.51 -23.01 -26.11
C ASN A 453 2.64 -23.35 -24.91
N LEU A 454 2.12 -22.35 -24.21
CA LEU A 454 1.35 -22.51 -22.99
C LEU A 454 -0.14 -22.75 -23.23
N GLY A 455 -0.59 -22.59 -24.48
CA GLY A 455 -2.01 -22.58 -24.82
C GLY A 455 -2.72 -21.32 -24.29
N GLY A 456 -4.04 -21.43 -24.13
CA GLY A 456 -4.92 -20.37 -23.62
C GLY A 456 -5.70 -19.69 -24.74
N ASP A 457 -6.92 -19.21 -24.44
CA ASP A 457 -7.72 -18.45 -25.41
C ASP A 457 -7.04 -17.09 -25.63
N VAL A 458 -6.07 -17.02 -26.52
CA VAL A 458 -5.49 -15.77 -27.03
C VAL A 458 -6.22 -15.44 -28.32
N ASP A 459 -6.79 -14.25 -28.38
CA ASP A 459 -7.36 -13.76 -29.63
C ASP A 459 -6.22 -13.25 -30.50
N ALA A 460 -5.81 -14.07 -31.46
CA ALA A 460 -4.80 -13.69 -32.45
C ALA A 460 -5.41 -12.95 -33.65
N THR A 461 -6.63 -12.42 -33.56
CA THR A 461 -7.23 -11.58 -34.61
C THR A 461 -6.34 -10.37 -34.94
N PHE A 462 -5.50 -10.59 -35.95
CA PHE A 462 -5.00 -9.64 -36.93
C PHE A 462 -3.95 -8.61 -36.48
N ALA A 463 -2.96 -8.41 -37.37
CA ALA A 463 -2.21 -7.17 -37.49
C ALA A 463 -3.12 -6.16 -38.21
N PRO A 464 -3.67 -5.12 -37.54
CA PRO A 464 -4.35 -4.05 -38.26
C PRO A 464 -3.41 -3.51 -39.36
N PRO A 465 -3.95 -3.02 -40.49
CA PRO A 465 -3.13 -2.49 -41.58
C PRO A 465 -2.20 -1.40 -41.05
N ALA A 466 -0.91 -1.73 -40.94
CA ALA A 466 0.27 -0.88 -40.80
C ALA A 466 0.25 0.35 -39.84
N GLY A 467 -0.76 0.57 -38.99
CA GLY A 467 -0.89 1.82 -38.24
C GLY A 467 -1.59 1.75 -36.87
N ASP A 468 -2.11 0.60 -36.45
CA ASP A 468 -2.72 0.41 -35.10
C ASP A 468 -1.82 -0.47 -34.20
N PHE A 469 -0.53 -0.55 -34.52
CA PHE A 469 0.49 -1.35 -33.81
C PHE A 469 0.71 -0.95 -32.35
N LEU A 470 0.24 0.24 -31.96
CA LEU A 470 0.54 0.87 -30.68
C LEU A 470 -0.29 0.30 -29.52
N SER A 471 -1.35 -0.46 -29.78
CA SER A 471 -2.27 -0.89 -28.73
C SER A 471 -2.47 -2.41 -28.62
N GLY A 472 -1.39 -3.16 -28.35
CA GLY A 472 -1.63 -4.51 -27.85
C GLY A 472 -0.55 -5.54 -27.68
N ALA A 473 0.73 -5.16 -27.64
CA ALA A 473 1.76 -6.14 -27.33
C ALA A 473 1.45 -6.90 -26.01
N PRO A 474 1.75 -8.20 -25.93
CA PRO A 474 2.00 -8.89 -24.67
C PRO A 474 2.77 -7.98 -23.72
N ASP A 475 2.43 -8.09 -22.45
CA ASP A 475 3.11 -7.44 -21.37
C ASP A 475 3.50 -8.50 -20.37
N LEU A 476 4.65 -8.29 -19.74
CA LEU A 476 5.27 -9.23 -18.84
C LEU A 476 5.77 -8.45 -17.64
N VAL A 477 5.23 -8.74 -16.48
CA VAL A 477 5.66 -8.10 -15.23
C VAL A 477 6.04 -9.15 -14.19
N PRO A 478 7.09 -8.89 -13.40
CA PRO A 478 7.41 -9.77 -12.28
C PRO A 478 6.27 -9.72 -11.27
N ALA A 479 5.89 -10.89 -10.78
CA ALA A 479 5.17 -11.00 -9.53
C ALA A 479 6.18 -11.00 -8.38
N ILE A 480 5.77 -10.49 -7.23
CA ILE A 480 6.62 -10.37 -6.03
C ILE A 480 7.12 -11.74 -5.49
N ASP A 481 6.54 -12.84 -5.95
CA ASP A 481 6.91 -14.22 -5.59
C ASP A 481 7.92 -14.86 -6.55
N GLY A 482 8.45 -14.11 -7.51
CA GLY A 482 9.40 -14.62 -8.51
C GLY A 482 8.80 -15.28 -9.73
N ARG A 483 7.47 -15.27 -9.81
CA ARG A 483 6.73 -15.70 -10.98
C ARG A 483 6.48 -14.49 -11.88
N TRP A 484 5.81 -14.73 -13.00
CA TRP A 484 5.60 -13.71 -14.02
C TRP A 484 4.12 -13.60 -14.34
N ILE A 485 3.61 -12.38 -14.48
CA ILE A 485 2.28 -12.13 -15.00
C ILE A 485 2.42 -11.75 -16.47
N ALA A 486 1.90 -12.61 -17.34
CA ALA A 486 1.72 -12.31 -18.75
C ALA A 486 0.30 -11.77 -18.99
N SER A 487 0.22 -10.68 -19.73
CA SER A 487 -1.02 -9.99 -20.14
C SER A 487 -0.84 -9.38 -21.54
N GLY A 488 -1.76 -8.53 -22.02
CA GLY A 488 -1.66 -7.82 -23.31
C GLY A 488 -2.91 -8.01 -24.18
N SER A 489 -3.19 -7.08 -25.11
CA SER A 489 -4.50 -7.03 -25.80
C SER A 489 -4.90 -8.30 -26.54
N PHE A 490 -3.94 -9.13 -26.89
CA PHE A 490 -4.17 -10.43 -27.52
C PHE A 490 -4.51 -11.52 -26.48
N ALA A 491 -4.05 -11.40 -25.24
CA ALA A 491 -4.42 -12.29 -24.16
C ALA A 491 -5.85 -11.96 -23.69
N ASN A 492 -6.75 -12.94 -23.65
CA ASN A 492 -8.09 -12.76 -23.07
C ASN A 492 -8.11 -12.90 -21.53
N ALA A 493 -6.95 -13.02 -20.90
CA ALA A 493 -6.81 -13.23 -19.46
C ALA A 493 -5.44 -12.78 -18.96
N LEU A 494 -5.33 -12.64 -17.64
CA LEU A 494 -4.05 -12.57 -16.94
C LEU A 494 -3.55 -13.98 -16.68
N HIS A 495 -2.27 -14.26 -16.96
CA HIS A 495 -1.67 -15.56 -16.75
C HIS A 495 -0.47 -15.44 -15.81
N LYS A 496 -0.49 -16.13 -14.67
CA LYS A 496 0.68 -16.26 -13.81
C LYS A 496 1.49 -17.49 -14.21
N ILE A 497 2.78 -17.31 -14.49
CA ILE A 497 3.67 -18.32 -15.03
C ILE A 497 4.89 -18.46 -14.12
N ASP A 498 5.26 -19.68 -13.75
CA ASP A 498 6.48 -19.94 -13.00
C ASP A 498 7.75 -19.81 -13.86
N GLY A 499 8.94 -19.86 -13.23
CA GLY A 499 10.23 -19.77 -13.94
C GLY A 499 10.53 -20.92 -14.90
N ASN A 500 9.74 -22.00 -14.88
CA ASN A 500 9.84 -23.16 -15.76
C ASN A 500 8.80 -23.12 -16.90
N GLY A 501 7.97 -22.09 -16.98
CA GLY A 501 6.95 -21.96 -18.02
C GLY A 501 5.71 -22.79 -17.76
N SER A 502 5.34 -23.01 -16.50
CA SER A 502 4.06 -23.64 -16.14
C SER A 502 3.07 -22.55 -15.73
N ILE A 503 1.84 -22.62 -16.22
CA ILE A 503 0.77 -21.72 -15.76
C ILE A 503 0.38 -22.12 -14.33
N VAL A 504 0.52 -21.18 -13.40
CA VAL A 504 0.07 -21.31 -12.01
C VAL A 504 -1.41 -21.00 -11.91
N TRP A 505 -1.85 -19.91 -12.52
CA TRP A 505 -3.27 -19.59 -12.66
C TRP A 505 -3.55 -18.74 -13.90
N THR A 506 -4.81 -18.79 -14.34
CA THR A 506 -5.38 -17.89 -15.33
C THR A 506 -6.56 -17.15 -14.71
N SER A 507 -6.67 -15.84 -14.95
CA SER A 507 -7.77 -14.99 -14.48
C SER A 507 -8.39 -14.25 -15.66
N ARG A 508 -9.55 -14.73 -16.11
CA ARG A 508 -10.38 -14.09 -17.14
C ARG A 508 -11.41 -13.22 -16.45
N LEU A 509 -11.35 -11.92 -16.69
CA LEU A 509 -12.25 -10.96 -16.08
C LEU A 509 -13.36 -10.59 -17.07
N ALA A 510 -14.61 -10.68 -16.63
CA ALA A 510 -15.76 -10.28 -17.42
C ALA A 510 -16.64 -9.29 -16.66
N ASN A 511 -17.34 -8.43 -17.38
CA ASN A 511 -18.33 -7.53 -16.79
C ASN A 511 -19.65 -8.26 -16.43
N GLU A 512 -20.61 -7.54 -15.84
CA GLU A 512 -21.92 -8.08 -15.45
C GLU A 512 -22.71 -8.68 -16.63
N SER A 513 -22.46 -8.22 -17.85
CA SER A 513 -23.06 -8.78 -19.08
C SER A 513 -22.35 -10.04 -19.60
N GLY A 514 -21.30 -10.50 -18.90
CA GLY A 514 -20.48 -11.65 -19.30
C GLY A 514 -19.48 -11.36 -20.41
N LEU A 515 -19.33 -10.10 -20.84
CA LEU A 515 -18.33 -9.72 -21.84
C LEU A 515 -16.94 -9.71 -21.21
N THR A 516 -16.02 -10.46 -21.81
CA THR A 516 -14.63 -10.53 -21.37
C THR A 516 -13.95 -9.18 -21.59
N LEU A 517 -13.20 -8.73 -20.59
CA LEU A 517 -12.36 -7.54 -20.69
C LEU A 517 -10.94 -7.97 -21.04
N ARG A 518 -10.38 -7.36 -22.11
CA ARG A 518 -9.03 -7.69 -22.56
C ARG A 518 -8.00 -6.89 -21.76
N PRO A 519 -7.07 -7.52 -21.03
CA PRO A 519 -5.98 -6.81 -20.40
C PRO A 519 -5.06 -6.19 -21.46
N LEU A 520 -4.80 -4.89 -21.39
CA LEU A 520 -3.86 -4.19 -22.27
C LEU A 520 -2.42 -4.21 -21.72
N ARG A 521 -2.31 -3.95 -20.42
CA ARG A 521 -1.07 -3.82 -19.65
C ARG A 521 -1.33 -4.24 -18.21
N SER A 522 -0.28 -4.63 -17.52
CA SER A 522 -0.31 -4.89 -16.09
C SER A 522 0.93 -4.31 -15.44
N VAL A 523 0.81 -3.90 -14.18
CA VAL A 523 1.95 -3.46 -13.38
C VAL A 523 1.83 -4.07 -11.99
N PRO A 524 2.95 -4.33 -11.30
CA PRO A 524 2.88 -4.72 -9.91
C PRO A 524 2.28 -3.59 -9.06
N ALA A 525 1.46 -3.93 -8.08
CA ALA A 525 0.89 -2.98 -7.13
C ALA A 525 1.72 -2.91 -5.83
N TYR A 526 1.60 -1.80 -5.08
CA TYR A 526 2.33 -1.55 -3.83
C TYR A 526 1.94 -2.47 -2.67
N ASP A 527 0.78 -3.11 -2.75
CA ASP A 527 0.29 -4.07 -1.74
C ASP A 527 0.61 -5.52 -2.13
N ALA A 528 1.63 -5.70 -2.97
CA ALA A 528 2.01 -6.97 -3.58
C ALA A 528 0.99 -7.54 -4.59
N GLY A 529 -0.09 -6.83 -4.93
CA GLY A 529 -1.02 -7.24 -5.99
C GLY A 529 -0.50 -6.96 -7.40
N VAL A 530 -1.42 -7.02 -8.36
CA VAL A 530 -1.21 -6.68 -9.77
C VAL A 530 -2.34 -5.74 -10.17
N LEU A 531 -2.00 -4.57 -10.70
CA LEU A 531 -2.98 -3.69 -11.32
C LEU A 531 -2.98 -3.94 -12.83
N ALA A 532 -4.15 -4.29 -13.37
CA ALA A 532 -4.35 -4.50 -14.79
C ALA A 532 -5.18 -3.39 -15.41
N LEU A 533 -4.70 -2.83 -16.53
CA LEU A 533 -5.47 -1.96 -17.41
C LEU A 533 -6.24 -2.82 -18.40
N LEU A 534 -7.56 -2.71 -18.40
CA LEU A 534 -8.45 -3.51 -19.23
C LEU A 534 -9.23 -2.63 -20.22
N ARG A 535 -9.43 -3.15 -21.44
CA ARG A 535 -10.26 -2.52 -22.47
C ARG A 535 -11.61 -3.24 -22.58
N PRO A 536 -12.74 -2.54 -22.35
CA PRO A 536 -14.06 -3.07 -22.64
C PRO A 536 -14.33 -3.02 -24.15
N GLU A 537 -14.67 -4.17 -24.77
CA GLU A 537 -14.97 -4.23 -26.21
C GLU A 537 -16.17 -3.36 -26.61
N ALA A 538 -17.15 -3.19 -25.70
CA ALA A 538 -18.41 -2.51 -25.98
C ALA A 538 -18.40 -1.00 -25.68
N MET A 539 -17.32 -0.45 -25.12
CA MET A 539 -17.29 0.95 -24.62
C MET A 539 -15.99 1.65 -25.03
N PRO A 540 -15.94 2.24 -26.25
CA PRO A 540 -14.71 2.81 -26.79
C PRO A 540 -14.19 4.02 -26.00
N ASP A 541 -15.05 4.75 -25.29
CA ASP A 541 -14.67 5.95 -24.53
C ASP A 541 -14.26 5.67 -23.08
N SER A 542 -13.90 4.42 -22.77
CA SER A 542 -13.67 3.98 -21.40
C SER A 542 -12.56 2.94 -21.26
N PHE A 543 -11.97 2.89 -20.08
CA PHE A 543 -11.12 1.78 -19.66
C PHE A 543 -11.46 1.37 -18.23
N VAL A 544 -10.97 0.19 -17.82
CA VAL A 544 -11.15 -0.33 -16.47
C VAL A 544 -9.78 -0.61 -15.87
N LEU A 545 -9.57 -0.22 -14.62
CA LEU A 545 -8.47 -0.72 -13.80
C LEU A 545 -9.00 -1.80 -12.88
N ALA A 546 -8.33 -2.93 -12.84
CA ALA A 546 -8.66 -4.05 -11.97
C ALA A 546 -7.44 -4.43 -11.12
N HIS A 547 -7.60 -4.43 -9.81
CA HIS A 547 -6.59 -4.90 -8.88
C HIS A 547 -6.82 -6.37 -8.55
N VAL A 548 -5.80 -7.18 -8.77
CA VAL A 548 -5.82 -8.63 -8.63
C VAL A 548 -4.72 -9.04 -7.65
N GLU A 549 -5.10 -9.79 -6.62
CA GLU A 549 -4.17 -10.37 -5.65
C GLU A 549 -3.25 -11.42 -6.31
N GLN A 550 -2.16 -11.82 -5.65
CA GLN A 550 -1.22 -12.81 -6.19
C GLN A 550 -1.83 -14.20 -6.45
N SER A 551 -2.98 -14.49 -5.85
CA SER A 551 -3.80 -15.69 -6.07
C SER A 551 -4.67 -15.63 -7.34
N GLY A 552 -4.66 -14.50 -8.05
CA GLY A 552 -5.55 -14.22 -9.18
C GLY A 552 -6.96 -13.78 -8.76
N LYS A 553 -7.21 -13.60 -7.46
CA LYS A 553 -8.48 -13.08 -6.92
C LYS A 553 -8.60 -11.58 -7.16
N LEU A 554 -9.77 -11.15 -7.63
CA LEU A 554 -10.07 -9.73 -7.79
C LEU A 554 -10.30 -9.07 -6.42
N SER A 555 -9.57 -8.00 -6.14
CA SER A 555 -9.75 -7.17 -4.93
C SER A 555 -10.77 -6.05 -5.20
N TRP A 556 -10.52 -5.26 -6.24
CA TRP A 556 -11.42 -4.19 -6.67
C TRP A 556 -11.29 -3.93 -8.18
N ALA A 557 -12.32 -3.32 -8.77
CA ALA A 557 -12.27 -2.83 -10.15
C ALA A 557 -13.02 -1.49 -10.29
N ARG A 558 -12.48 -0.62 -11.13
CA ARG A 558 -12.98 0.74 -11.31
C ARG A 558 -12.93 1.13 -12.79
N GLY A 559 -14.05 1.62 -13.30
CA GLY A 559 -14.19 2.13 -14.66
C GLY A 559 -13.95 3.63 -14.72
N TYR A 560 -13.39 4.07 -15.85
CA TYR A 560 -13.09 5.47 -16.14
C TYR A 560 -13.73 5.82 -17.47
N GLU A 561 -14.51 6.89 -17.49
CA GLU A 561 -15.16 7.41 -18.69
C GLU A 561 -14.58 8.80 -19.00
N LEU A 562 -14.10 8.96 -20.23
CA LEU A 562 -13.59 10.23 -20.74
C LEU A 562 -14.67 10.93 -21.57
N PRO A 563 -14.53 12.22 -21.91
CA PRO A 563 -15.51 12.92 -22.72
C PRO A 563 -15.67 12.21 -24.06
N ALA A 564 -16.91 12.03 -24.55
CA ALA A 564 -17.16 11.32 -25.81
C ALA A 564 -16.43 11.93 -27.03
N SER A 565 -16.11 13.23 -26.99
CA SER A 565 -15.29 13.90 -27.99
C SER A 565 -13.84 13.40 -28.02
N CYS A 566 -13.35 12.80 -26.94
CA CYS A 566 -12.02 12.24 -26.86
C CYS A 566 -11.91 11.01 -27.75
N ASN A 567 -12.90 10.11 -27.76
CA ASN A 567 -12.75 8.77 -28.34
C ASN A 567 -11.47 8.10 -27.79
N ALA A 568 -11.54 7.83 -26.48
CA ALA A 568 -10.36 7.56 -25.65
C ALA A 568 -9.72 6.21 -25.97
N GLU A 569 -8.41 6.20 -26.21
CA GLU A 569 -7.64 4.98 -26.36
C GLU A 569 -6.53 4.93 -25.32
N ALA A 570 -6.70 4.07 -24.31
CA ALA A 570 -5.64 3.78 -23.36
C ALA A 570 -4.53 2.95 -24.04
N THR A 571 -3.28 3.33 -23.81
CA THR A 571 -2.08 2.77 -24.47
C THR A 571 -1.10 2.17 -23.47
N HIS A 572 -0.98 2.74 -22.26
CA HIS A 572 0.02 2.30 -21.30
C HIS A 572 -0.46 2.40 -19.85
N LEU A 573 0.13 1.57 -18.98
CA LEU A 573 -0.03 1.60 -17.53
C LEU A 573 1.37 1.53 -16.90
N MET A 574 1.64 2.40 -15.92
CA MET A 574 2.87 2.38 -15.13
C MET A 574 2.57 2.72 -13.67
N ARG A 575 3.47 2.33 -12.76
CA ARG A 575 3.50 2.91 -11.41
C ARG A 575 3.91 4.37 -11.51
N ASP A 576 3.39 5.22 -10.63
CA ASP A 576 3.94 6.56 -10.44
C ASP A 576 5.17 6.52 -9.51
N ALA A 577 5.81 7.67 -9.28
CA ALA A 577 6.97 7.77 -8.39
C ALA A 577 6.62 7.75 -6.89
N SER A 578 5.33 7.62 -6.54
CA SER A 578 4.79 7.68 -5.19
C SER A 578 4.11 6.35 -4.83
N THR A 579 2.82 6.37 -4.50
CA THR A 579 2.02 5.16 -4.15
C THR A 579 0.88 4.89 -5.14
N GLY A 580 0.86 5.60 -6.27
CA GLY A 580 -0.20 5.54 -7.26
C GLY A 580 0.24 4.96 -8.61
N PHE A 581 -0.61 5.17 -9.61
CA PHE A 581 -0.42 4.65 -10.95
C PHE A 581 -0.75 5.71 -11.98
N VAL A 582 -0.19 5.59 -13.18
CA VAL A 582 -0.47 6.45 -14.31
C VAL A 582 -0.95 5.62 -15.48
N VAL A 583 -2.10 6.02 -16.02
CA VAL A 583 -2.64 5.53 -17.29
C VAL A 583 -2.35 6.56 -18.36
N LEU A 584 -1.78 6.12 -19.48
CA LEU A 584 -1.54 6.95 -20.65
C LEU A 584 -2.51 6.56 -21.77
N GLY A 585 -2.79 7.52 -22.64
CA GLY A 585 -3.51 7.26 -23.88
C GLY A 585 -3.62 8.47 -24.78
N ARG A 586 -4.53 8.37 -25.76
CA ARG A 586 -4.84 9.46 -26.69
C ARG A 586 -6.34 9.66 -26.86
N CYS A 587 -6.71 10.86 -27.27
CA CYS A 587 -8.03 11.18 -27.77
C CYS A 587 -8.01 11.07 -29.30
N LYS A 588 -8.61 10.02 -29.88
CA LYS A 588 -8.69 9.87 -31.35
C LYS A 588 -9.43 11.04 -32.02
N GLY A 589 -10.34 11.70 -31.30
CA GLY A 589 -11.12 12.83 -31.83
C GLY A 589 -10.33 14.12 -31.99
N SER A 590 -9.53 14.50 -30.98
CA SER A 590 -8.73 15.74 -31.00
C SER A 590 -7.29 15.54 -31.42
N GLY A 591 -6.75 14.32 -31.30
CA GLY A 591 -5.34 14.02 -31.47
C GLY A 591 -4.51 14.21 -30.20
N ASP A 592 -5.07 14.80 -29.13
CA ASP A 592 -4.32 15.04 -27.90
C ASP A 592 -3.95 13.73 -27.20
N GLY A 593 -2.76 13.71 -26.60
CA GLY A 593 -2.41 12.70 -25.62
C GLY A 593 -3.14 12.97 -24.31
N TRP A 594 -3.18 11.99 -23.42
CA TRP A 594 -3.66 12.20 -22.06
C TRP A 594 -2.92 11.33 -21.05
N MET A 595 -2.96 11.79 -19.81
CA MET A 595 -2.36 11.14 -18.65
C MET A 595 -3.32 11.26 -17.47
N ILE A 596 -3.63 10.12 -16.86
CA ILE A 596 -4.51 10.03 -15.69
C ILE A 596 -3.72 9.35 -14.56
N GLN A 597 -3.44 10.10 -13.51
CA GLN A 597 -2.84 9.60 -12.28
C GLN A 597 -3.94 9.18 -11.30
N VAL A 598 -3.81 7.98 -10.76
CA VAL A 598 -4.75 7.39 -9.81
C VAL A 598 -4.04 6.93 -8.54
N SER A 599 -4.75 6.93 -7.42
CA SER A 599 -4.24 6.40 -6.14
C SER A 599 -4.13 4.87 -6.16
N GLU A 600 -3.60 4.29 -5.09
CA GLU A 600 -3.55 2.84 -4.88
C GLU A 600 -4.93 2.15 -4.97
N ARG A 601 -6.02 2.90 -4.74
CA ARG A 601 -7.42 2.43 -4.78
C ARG A 601 -8.15 2.82 -6.08
N GLY A 602 -7.42 3.36 -7.06
CA GLY A 602 -7.97 3.83 -8.32
C GLY A 602 -8.74 5.16 -8.22
N GLU A 603 -8.55 5.95 -7.18
CA GLU A 603 -9.18 7.28 -7.14
C GLU A 603 -8.39 8.25 -8.01
N ILE A 604 -9.08 9.10 -8.79
CA ILE A 604 -8.39 10.06 -9.67
C ILE A 604 -7.69 11.09 -8.79
N VAL A 605 -6.35 11.12 -8.88
CA VAL A 605 -5.52 12.15 -8.26
C VAL A 605 -5.42 13.34 -9.22
N ARG A 606 -5.17 13.06 -10.50
CA ARG A 606 -4.98 14.07 -11.54
C ARG A 606 -5.32 13.52 -12.91
N ALA A 607 -5.90 14.34 -13.78
CA ALA A 607 -6.11 14.03 -15.19
C ALA A 607 -5.73 15.24 -16.04
N ARG A 608 -4.94 15.00 -17.09
CA ARG A 608 -4.43 16.04 -17.99
C ARG A 608 -4.45 15.57 -19.44
N THR A 609 -4.67 16.49 -20.37
CA THR A 609 -4.30 16.31 -21.77
C THR A 609 -2.85 16.73 -22.00
N LEU A 610 -2.23 16.17 -23.02
CA LEU A 610 -0.86 16.41 -23.46
C LEU A 610 -0.88 16.75 -24.95
N ALA A 611 -0.48 17.96 -25.30
CA ALA A 611 -0.40 18.41 -26.70
C ALA A 611 0.94 19.10 -26.98
N GLU A 612 1.28 19.22 -28.26
CA GLU A 612 2.41 20.02 -28.74
C GLU A 612 1.90 21.04 -29.76
N GLU A 613 2.49 22.24 -29.75
CA GLU A 613 2.09 23.31 -30.66
C GLU A 613 2.52 22.99 -32.10
N GLY A 614 1.55 22.62 -32.94
CA GLY A 614 1.77 22.30 -34.35
C GLY A 614 1.62 20.81 -34.68
N ALA A 615 1.67 19.95 -33.66
CA ALA A 615 1.25 18.56 -33.77
C ALA A 615 -0.28 18.44 -33.97
N ILE A 616 -0.68 17.59 -34.92
CA ILE A 616 -2.07 17.15 -35.10
C ILE A 616 -2.39 15.92 -34.25
N ALA A 617 -1.37 15.21 -33.75
CA ALA A 617 -1.56 14.18 -32.74
C ALA A 617 -0.33 14.04 -31.82
N THR A 618 -0.60 13.87 -30.53
CA THR A 618 0.36 13.47 -29.51
C THR A 618 -0.05 12.10 -28.99
N VAL A 619 0.79 11.09 -29.17
CA VAL A 619 0.44 9.70 -28.86
C VAL A 619 1.43 9.15 -27.84
N PRO A 620 1.16 9.31 -26.53
CA PRO A 620 1.90 8.62 -25.47
C PRO A 620 1.69 7.11 -25.60
N THR A 621 2.77 6.34 -25.62
CA THR A 621 2.74 4.88 -25.84
C THR A 621 3.59 4.11 -24.86
N ALA A 622 4.54 4.78 -24.22
CA ALA A 622 5.44 4.19 -23.24
C ALA A 622 5.64 5.15 -22.07
N GLY A 623 5.93 4.58 -20.92
CA GLY A 623 6.39 5.35 -19.79
C GLY A 623 7.07 4.50 -18.73
N THR A 624 7.90 5.15 -17.92
CA THR A 624 8.60 4.58 -16.79
C THR A 624 8.81 5.64 -15.72
N VAL A 625 9.13 5.24 -14.50
CA VAL A 625 9.72 6.13 -13.49
C VAL A 625 11.23 6.06 -13.60
N ALA A 626 11.92 7.20 -13.58
CA ALA A 626 13.36 7.27 -13.53
C ALA A 626 13.80 8.44 -12.64
N ASP A 627 14.53 8.12 -11.57
CA ASP A 627 15.03 9.11 -10.59
C ASP A 627 13.91 9.94 -9.93
N GLY A 628 12.84 9.25 -9.52
CA GLY A 628 11.66 9.88 -8.88
C GLY A 628 10.77 10.70 -9.82
N GLU A 629 11.12 10.80 -11.11
CA GLU A 629 10.34 11.51 -12.13
C GLU A 629 9.59 10.54 -13.02
N LEU A 630 8.41 10.95 -13.45
CA LEU A 630 7.67 10.24 -14.49
C LEU A 630 8.28 10.55 -15.85
N VAL A 631 8.58 9.53 -16.64
CA VAL A 631 9.03 9.71 -18.03
C VAL A 631 7.97 9.14 -18.96
N VAL A 632 7.35 10.01 -19.75
CA VAL A 632 6.37 9.64 -20.78
C VAL A 632 7.04 9.78 -22.14
N ALA A 633 6.90 8.77 -22.99
CA ALA A 633 7.43 8.76 -24.34
C ALA A 633 6.38 8.28 -25.35
N GLY A 634 6.57 8.68 -26.60
CA GLY A 634 5.62 8.37 -27.65
C GLY A 634 5.94 9.03 -28.98
N THR A 635 4.89 9.30 -29.75
CA THR A 635 4.98 9.87 -31.10
C THR A 635 4.24 11.19 -31.21
N LEU A 636 4.82 12.13 -31.95
CA LEU A 636 4.20 13.37 -32.39
C LEU A 636 3.99 13.32 -33.91
N VAL A 637 2.76 13.59 -34.33
CA VAL A 637 2.38 13.67 -35.74
C VAL A 637 2.10 15.13 -36.07
N HIS A 638 2.81 15.69 -37.05
CA HIS A 638 2.64 17.07 -37.49
C HIS A 638 1.87 17.13 -38.81
N SER A 639 1.23 18.27 -39.07
CA SER A 639 0.59 18.51 -40.37
C SER A 639 1.64 18.72 -41.48
N GLY A 640 1.26 18.58 -42.74
CA GLY A 640 2.13 18.93 -43.88
C GLY A 640 3.07 17.83 -44.39
N GLY A 641 2.92 16.58 -43.91
CA GLY A 641 3.71 15.44 -44.38
C GLY A 641 5.13 15.41 -43.80
N GLU A 642 5.36 16.16 -42.72
CA GLU A 642 6.56 15.99 -41.89
C GLU A 642 6.60 14.57 -41.32
N PRO A 643 7.80 14.00 -41.13
CA PRO A 643 7.91 12.68 -40.55
C PRO A 643 7.41 12.69 -39.11
N GLU A 644 6.83 11.58 -38.65
CA GLU A 644 6.42 11.46 -37.25
C GLU A 644 7.66 11.44 -36.35
N TRP A 645 7.66 12.27 -35.31
CA TRP A 645 8.78 12.41 -34.39
C TRP A 645 8.55 11.56 -33.16
N ALA A 646 9.63 11.03 -32.59
CA ALA A 646 9.56 10.47 -31.25
C ALA A 646 9.72 11.61 -30.24
N PHE A 647 9.06 11.48 -29.09
CA PHE A 647 9.23 12.40 -27.98
C PHE A 647 9.45 11.65 -26.66
N ALA A 648 10.06 12.34 -25.71
CA ALA A 648 10.04 11.99 -24.30
C ALA A 648 9.94 13.24 -23.44
N SER A 649 9.15 13.15 -22.39
CA SER A 649 8.89 14.22 -21.43
C SER A 649 9.02 13.68 -20.02
N ARG A 650 9.80 14.38 -19.19
CA ARG A 650 9.90 14.16 -17.75
C ARG A 650 8.87 15.01 -17.04
N PHE A 651 8.18 14.44 -16.06
CA PHE A 651 7.26 15.14 -15.18
C PHE A 651 7.68 14.91 -13.72
N ASP A 652 7.60 15.97 -12.93
CA ASP A 652 7.83 15.88 -11.49
C ASP A 652 6.63 15.22 -10.77
N ALA A 653 6.69 15.16 -9.44
CA ALA A 653 5.60 14.62 -8.61
C ALA A 653 4.28 15.42 -8.77
N ASP A 654 4.37 16.71 -9.13
CA ASP A 654 3.23 17.57 -9.40
C ASP A 654 2.69 17.40 -10.83
N GLY A 655 3.28 16.51 -11.62
CA GLY A 655 2.87 16.24 -12.99
C GLY A 655 3.17 17.41 -13.92
N GLU A 656 4.05 18.32 -13.52
CA GLU A 656 4.48 19.45 -14.34
C GLU A 656 5.69 19.04 -15.19
N PRO A 657 5.77 19.50 -16.45
CA PRO A 657 6.82 19.07 -17.36
C PRO A 657 8.15 19.72 -16.97
N GLY A 658 9.16 18.89 -16.70
CA GLY A 658 10.54 19.30 -16.54
C GLY A 658 11.24 19.39 -17.90
N VAL A 659 11.97 18.33 -18.25
CA VAL A 659 12.69 18.26 -19.52
C VAL A 659 11.88 17.48 -20.55
N SER A 660 11.68 18.09 -21.73
CA SER A 660 10.96 17.49 -22.84
C SER A 660 11.76 17.60 -24.13
N THR A 661 11.92 16.49 -24.83
CA THR A 661 12.78 16.37 -26.01
C THR A 661 12.03 15.63 -27.11
N THR A 662 11.99 16.21 -28.30
CA THR A 662 11.62 15.49 -29.52
C THR A 662 12.87 15.14 -30.29
N PHE A 663 12.88 14.02 -30.97
CA PHE A 663 13.94 13.66 -31.89
C PHE A 663 13.36 13.08 -33.19
N THR A 664 14.05 13.33 -34.29
CA THR A 664 13.64 12.94 -35.65
C THR A 664 14.83 12.50 -36.49
N CYS A 665 14.54 11.70 -37.51
CA CYS A 665 15.49 11.24 -38.50
C CYS A 665 15.05 11.77 -39.87
N ALA A 666 15.79 12.73 -40.44
CA ALA A 666 15.40 13.44 -41.67
C ALA A 666 15.20 12.54 -42.90
N SER A 667 15.77 11.33 -42.89
CA SER A 667 15.64 10.35 -43.98
C SER A 667 14.50 9.34 -43.80
N ARG A 668 13.75 9.41 -42.69
CA ARG A 668 12.68 8.47 -42.33
C ARG A 668 11.36 9.18 -42.12
N VAL A 669 10.27 8.43 -42.28
CA VAL A 669 8.90 8.98 -42.35
C VAL A 669 8.16 8.89 -41.02
N ALA A 670 8.55 7.98 -40.12
CA ALA A 670 7.90 7.86 -38.82
C ALA A 670 8.79 7.17 -37.78
N MET A 671 8.81 7.67 -36.55
CA MET A 671 9.37 7.00 -35.39
C MET A 671 8.31 6.79 -34.32
N ALA A 672 8.16 5.55 -33.90
CA ALA A 672 7.19 5.16 -32.88
C ALA A 672 7.89 4.47 -31.72
N VAL A 673 7.69 5.02 -30.52
CA VAL A 673 8.18 4.41 -29.28
C VAL A 673 7.17 3.35 -28.82
N THR A 674 7.64 2.21 -28.37
CA THR A 674 6.80 1.08 -27.91
C THR A 674 7.05 0.73 -26.45
N ALA A 675 8.27 0.97 -25.95
CA ALA A 675 8.64 0.73 -24.57
C ALA A 675 9.74 1.68 -24.09
N ALA A 676 9.77 1.89 -22.77
CA ALA A 676 10.78 2.65 -22.07
C ALA A 676 11.30 1.82 -20.89
N ALA A 677 12.62 1.87 -20.64
CA ALA A 677 13.25 1.25 -19.48
C ALA A 677 14.16 2.27 -18.78
N PRO A 678 14.11 2.35 -17.44
CA PRO A 678 14.97 3.25 -16.69
C PRO A 678 16.42 2.76 -16.73
N SER A 679 17.35 3.71 -16.65
CA SER A 679 18.79 3.49 -16.54
C SER A 679 19.25 3.75 -15.12
N GLU A 680 20.28 3.04 -14.65
CA GLU A 680 20.89 3.29 -13.34
C GLU A 680 21.43 4.73 -13.18
N ASN A 681 21.84 5.38 -14.28
CA ASN A 681 22.32 6.77 -14.26
C ASN A 681 21.20 7.82 -14.31
N GLY A 682 19.96 7.42 -14.02
CA GLY A 682 18.78 8.27 -14.09
C GLY A 682 18.32 8.59 -15.52
N GLY A 683 18.98 8.09 -16.57
CA GLY A 683 18.51 8.17 -17.95
C GLY A 683 17.38 7.20 -18.26
N VAL A 684 16.92 7.18 -19.51
CA VAL A 684 15.90 6.25 -20.00
C VAL A 684 16.30 5.70 -21.38
N THR A 685 16.16 4.39 -21.56
CA THR A 685 16.24 3.73 -22.85
C THR A 685 14.86 3.64 -23.46
N LEU A 686 14.72 4.11 -24.69
CA LEU A 686 13.51 4.04 -25.48
C LEU A 686 13.72 3.05 -26.62
N VAL A 687 12.74 2.19 -26.86
CA VAL A 687 12.74 1.29 -28.01
C VAL A 687 11.46 1.41 -28.81
N GLY A 688 11.51 0.96 -30.07
CA GLY A 688 10.37 1.04 -30.96
C GLY A 688 10.72 0.72 -32.41
N GLU A 689 10.13 1.47 -33.32
CA GLU A 689 10.34 1.35 -34.77
C GLU A 689 10.53 2.70 -35.45
N ALA A 690 11.18 2.68 -36.61
CA ALA A 690 11.52 3.86 -37.40
C ALA A 690 11.15 3.67 -38.89
N ASN A 691 9.93 3.19 -39.15
CA ASN A 691 9.42 2.82 -40.48
C ASN A 691 10.39 1.89 -41.24
N GLY A 692 10.47 0.65 -40.77
CA GLY A 692 11.32 -0.41 -41.29
C GLY A 692 12.31 -0.90 -40.23
N PRO A 693 13.41 -0.16 -39.95
CA PRO A 693 14.32 -0.48 -38.84
C PRO A 693 13.65 -0.36 -37.49
N GLY A 694 14.25 -1.03 -36.50
CA GLY A 694 13.95 -0.77 -35.09
C GLY A 694 14.46 0.60 -34.65
N LEU A 695 14.00 1.04 -33.50
CA LEU A 695 14.52 2.20 -32.79
C LEU A 695 15.09 1.73 -31.46
N VAL A 696 16.33 2.11 -31.15
CA VAL A 696 16.91 2.01 -29.80
C VAL A 696 17.61 3.32 -29.50
N ALA A 697 17.09 4.08 -28.53
CA ALA A 697 17.61 5.38 -28.15
C ALA A 697 17.87 5.43 -26.65
N ARG A 698 18.91 6.15 -26.24
CA ARG A 698 19.16 6.50 -24.83
C ARG A 698 18.99 7.99 -24.66
N LEU A 699 18.14 8.40 -23.73
CA LEU A 699 18.05 9.77 -23.26
C LEU A 699 18.70 9.88 -21.88
N ARG A 700 19.48 10.93 -21.68
CA ARG A 700 20.07 11.29 -20.40
C ARG A 700 19.04 11.99 -19.52
N LYS A 701 19.35 12.13 -18.23
CA LYS A 701 18.49 12.84 -17.27
C LYS A 701 18.20 14.28 -17.71
N ASP A 702 19.16 14.96 -18.34
CA ASP A 702 19.05 16.33 -18.85
C ASP A 702 18.29 16.44 -20.20
N GLY A 703 17.67 15.35 -20.67
CA GLY A 703 17.00 15.25 -21.98
C GLY A 703 17.94 15.12 -23.17
N GLY A 704 19.26 15.21 -22.96
CA GLY A 704 20.24 15.02 -24.01
C GLY A 704 20.19 13.61 -24.59
N VAL A 705 20.25 13.50 -25.91
CA VAL A 705 20.35 12.20 -26.60
C VAL A 705 21.74 11.62 -26.36
N GLY A 706 21.81 10.49 -25.65
CA GLY A 706 23.04 9.74 -25.41
C GLY A 706 23.50 8.98 -26.65
N PHE A 707 22.59 8.20 -27.24
CA PHE A 707 22.77 7.57 -28.55
C PHE A 707 21.42 7.25 -29.18
N VAL A 708 21.39 7.04 -30.50
CA VAL A 708 20.28 6.41 -31.22
C VAL A 708 20.85 5.39 -32.21
N ARG A 709 20.20 4.24 -32.31
CA ARG A 709 20.52 3.14 -33.21
C ARG A 709 19.26 2.67 -33.92
N PHE A 710 19.46 2.18 -35.13
CA PHE A 710 18.41 1.69 -36.00
C PHE A 710 18.71 0.27 -36.47
N PRO A 711 18.63 -0.73 -35.57
CA PRO A 711 18.92 -2.11 -35.92
C PRO A 711 17.94 -2.60 -36.98
N ASN A 712 18.45 -3.32 -37.98
CA ASN A 712 17.68 -3.88 -39.08
C ASN A 712 18.32 -5.19 -39.57
N LEU A 713 17.54 -6.04 -40.22
CA LEU A 713 17.97 -7.31 -40.82
C LEU A 713 18.69 -7.15 -42.18
N GLY A 714 19.14 -5.93 -42.52
CA GLY A 714 19.83 -5.65 -43.78
C GLY A 714 18.94 -5.60 -45.03
N ILE A 715 17.61 -5.61 -44.87
CA ILE A 715 16.65 -5.62 -45.98
C ILE A 715 16.05 -4.21 -46.18
N GLY A 716 15.66 -3.87 -47.40
CA GLY A 716 15.18 -2.55 -47.81
C GLY A 716 13.95 -2.06 -47.02
N THR A 717 13.51 -0.82 -47.28
CA THR A 717 12.47 -0.06 -46.54
C THR A 717 11.07 -0.69 -46.45
N ARG A 718 10.89 -1.94 -46.91
CA ARG A 718 9.61 -2.65 -46.90
C ARG A 718 9.51 -3.76 -45.84
N ASP A 719 10.60 -4.07 -45.14
CA ASP A 719 10.56 -5.04 -44.05
C ASP A 719 10.50 -4.31 -42.70
N TRP A 720 9.63 -4.77 -41.82
CA TRP A 720 9.39 -4.17 -40.51
C TRP A 720 10.16 -4.92 -39.42
N PHE A 721 10.88 -4.17 -38.60
CA PHE A 721 11.60 -4.61 -37.42
C PHE A 721 11.15 -3.74 -36.26
N SER A 722 10.20 -4.24 -35.48
CA SER A 722 9.57 -3.49 -34.39
C SER A 722 10.07 -3.99 -33.06
N VAL A 723 10.93 -3.20 -32.39
CA VAL A 723 11.40 -3.52 -31.05
C VAL A 723 10.28 -3.19 -30.09
N SER A 724 9.79 -4.15 -29.31
CA SER A 724 8.63 -3.97 -28.42
C SER A 724 8.98 -4.06 -26.94
N SER A 725 10.18 -4.52 -26.61
CA SER A 725 10.60 -4.70 -25.22
C SER A 725 12.11 -4.58 -25.06
N VAL A 726 12.53 -4.03 -23.93
CA VAL A 726 13.92 -3.82 -23.57
C VAL A 726 14.11 -3.97 -22.06
N ALA A 727 15.25 -4.52 -21.67
CA ALA A 727 15.71 -4.55 -20.28
C ALA A 727 17.20 -4.18 -20.21
N GLU A 728 17.55 -3.32 -19.24
CA GLU A 728 18.94 -2.96 -18.95
C GLU A 728 19.65 -4.09 -18.21
N LEU A 729 20.88 -4.40 -18.62
CA LEU A 729 21.69 -5.41 -17.96
C LEU A 729 22.39 -4.82 -16.73
N PRO A 730 22.53 -5.58 -15.63
CA PRO A 730 23.14 -5.11 -14.37
C PRO A 730 24.65 -4.86 -14.43
N VAL A 731 25.26 -4.97 -15.62
CA VAL A 731 26.68 -4.71 -15.85
C VAL A 731 26.83 -3.48 -16.73
N THR A 732 26.67 -3.66 -18.04
CA THR A 732 26.69 -2.64 -19.06
C THR A 732 25.94 -3.19 -20.27
N GLY A 733 25.02 -2.41 -20.81
CA GLY A 733 24.26 -2.79 -22.01
C GLY A 733 22.82 -3.18 -21.72
N MET A 734 22.19 -3.82 -22.69
CA MET A 734 20.76 -4.11 -22.65
C MET A 734 20.42 -5.31 -23.51
N VAL A 735 19.27 -5.92 -23.25
CA VAL A 735 18.67 -6.93 -24.13
C VAL A 735 17.35 -6.38 -24.64
N PHE A 736 17.09 -6.51 -25.93
CA PHE A 736 15.79 -6.19 -26.50
C PHE A 736 15.18 -7.40 -27.23
N ALA A 737 13.87 -7.36 -27.42
CA ALA A 737 13.16 -8.28 -28.29
C ALA A 737 12.32 -7.52 -29.31
N ALA A 738 12.28 -8.05 -30.53
CA ALA A 738 11.65 -7.43 -31.68
C ALA A 738 10.84 -8.43 -32.49
N SER A 739 9.79 -7.92 -33.13
CA SER A 739 9.02 -8.65 -34.14
C SER A 739 9.50 -8.28 -35.53
N THR A 740 9.53 -9.26 -36.42
CA THR A 740 9.94 -9.07 -37.81
C THR A 740 8.78 -9.36 -38.74
N ARG A 741 8.61 -8.57 -39.81
CA ARG A 741 7.65 -8.88 -40.86
C ARG A 741 8.26 -8.56 -42.22
N LYS A 742 8.45 -9.59 -43.04
CA LYS A 742 8.85 -9.43 -44.43
C LYS A 742 7.61 -9.21 -45.29
N THR A 743 7.59 -8.16 -46.10
CA THR A 743 6.44 -7.89 -46.99
C THR A 743 6.49 -8.65 -48.31
N ALA A 744 7.66 -9.19 -48.68
CA ALA A 744 7.91 -9.79 -50.00
C ALA A 744 8.04 -11.32 -49.99
N GLU A 745 8.07 -11.98 -48.82
CA GLU A 745 8.25 -13.43 -48.69
C GLU A 745 7.11 -14.05 -47.87
N THR A 746 6.69 -15.28 -48.20
CA THR A 746 5.74 -16.09 -47.42
C THR A 746 6.37 -16.67 -46.14
N ALA A 747 7.43 -16.06 -45.64
CA ALA A 747 8.12 -16.52 -44.44
C ALA A 747 7.36 -15.96 -43.22
N PRO A 748 6.95 -16.81 -42.27
CA PRO A 748 6.21 -16.35 -41.10
C PRO A 748 7.04 -15.33 -40.32
N PRO A 749 6.42 -14.24 -39.81
CA PRO A 749 7.03 -13.34 -38.82
C PRO A 749 7.85 -14.09 -37.77
N SER A 750 9.11 -13.70 -37.64
CA SER A 750 10.05 -14.26 -36.67
C SER A 750 10.26 -13.31 -35.50
N LEU A 751 10.56 -13.89 -34.34
CA LEU A 751 10.97 -13.18 -33.15
C LEU A 751 12.49 -13.01 -33.16
N VAL A 752 12.99 -11.81 -32.88
CA VAL A 752 14.43 -11.57 -32.71
C VAL A 752 14.72 -11.11 -31.30
N VAL A 753 15.76 -11.67 -30.68
CA VAL A 753 16.31 -11.19 -29.41
C VAL A 753 17.76 -10.82 -29.63
N ALA A 754 18.17 -9.67 -29.10
CA ALA A 754 19.53 -9.17 -29.26
C ALA A 754 20.07 -8.58 -27.96
N GLY A 755 21.35 -8.84 -27.69
CA GLY A 755 22.11 -8.18 -26.65
C GLY A 755 22.94 -7.05 -27.23
N LEU A 756 22.86 -5.88 -26.61
CA LEU A 756 23.56 -4.67 -26.99
C LEU A 756 24.53 -4.23 -25.89
N ASP A 757 25.61 -3.54 -26.28
CA ASP A 757 26.48 -2.84 -25.34
C ASP A 757 25.83 -1.55 -24.80
N GLY A 758 26.50 -0.86 -23.87
CA GLY A 758 26.00 0.39 -23.28
C GLY A 758 25.86 1.56 -24.27
N ALA A 759 26.37 1.43 -25.49
CA ALA A 759 26.25 2.39 -26.59
C ALA A 759 25.26 1.93 -27.69
N GLY A 760 24.48 0.89 -27.39
CA GLY A 760 23.45 0.32 -28.25
C GLY A 760 23.97 -0.53 -29.40
N ARG A 761 25.25 -0.92 -29.42
CA ARG A 761 25.81 -1.74 -30.50
C ARG A 761 25.51 -3.20 -30.27
N THR A 762 25.08 -3.91 -31.32
CA THR A 762 24.79 -5.34 -31.25
C THR A 762 26.03 -6.16 -30.91
N MET A 763 25.95 -6.92 -29.82
CA MET A 763 26.96 -7.90 -29.40
C MET A 763 26.62 -9.31 -29.90
N TRP A 764 25.34 -9.66 -29.82
CA TRP A 764 24.79 -10.91 -30.34
C TRP A 764 23.31 -10.69 -30.70
N SER A 765 22.81 -11.49 -31.64
CA SER A 765 21.40 -11.49 -32.01
C SER A 765 20.97 -12.85 -32.55
N ARG A 766 19.77 -13.29 -32.16
CA ARG A 766 19.19 -14.55 -32.58
C ARG A 766 17.75 -14.37 -33.05
N GLY A 767 17.43 -15.03 -34.15
CA GLY A 767 16.08 -15.22 -34.65
C GLY A 767 15.48 -16.51 -34.10
N PHE A 768 14.19 -16.49 -33.80
CA PHE A 768 13.42 -17.62 -33.30
C PHE A 768 12.18 -17.82 -34.17
N SER A 769 11.96 -19.06 -34.58
CA SER A 769 10.80 -19.49 -35.37
C SER A 769 10.14 -20.70 -34.72
N LEU A 770 8.81 -20.74 -34.73
CA LEU A 770 8.00 -21.83 -34.18
C LEU A 770 7.24 -22.54 -35.31
N ASP A 771 7.80 -23.60 -35.87
CA ASP A 771 7.20 -24.36 -36.98
C ASP A 771 6.58 -23.47 -38.08
N SER A 772 5.30 -23.62 -38.39
CA SER A 772 4.53 -22.80 -39.33
C SER A 772 3.80 -21.63 -38.66
N ARG A 773 4.13 -21.31 -37.42
CA ARG A 773 3.48 -20.26 -36.62
C ARG A 773 4.35 -19.02 -36.56
N THR A 774 3.67 -17.88 -36.52
CA THR A 774 4.26 -16.59 -36.29
C THR A 774 4.53 -16.43 -34.79
N LEU A 775 5.69 -15.85 -34.45
CA LEU A 775 5.98 -15.36 -33.12
C LEU A 775 6.09 -13.84 -33.18
N THR A 776 5.22 -13.14 -32.47
CA THR A 776 5.17 -11.68 -32.55
C THR A 776 4.88 -11.05 -31.20
N TRP A 777 5.23 -9.77 -31.12
CA TRP A 777 5.05 -8.88 -29.98
C TRP A 777 5.68 -9.43 -28.70
N PRO A 778 7.00 -9.61 -28.65
CA PRO A 778 7.62 -10.08 -27.44
C PRO A 778 7.55 -9.03 -26.32
N ALA A 779 7.29 -9.49 -25.10
CA ALA A 779 7.65 -8.81 -23.87
C ALA A 779 8.74 -9.60 -23.17
N LEU A 780 9.78 -8.92 -22.69
CA LEU A 780 10.90 -9.56 -22.02
C LEU A 780 11.19 -8.92 -20.67
N ARG A 781 11.71 -9.74 -19.76
CA ARG A 781 12.26 -9.32 -18.47
C ARG A 781 13.48 -10.16 -18.14
N LEU A 782 14.42 -9.58 -17.40
CA LEU A 782 15.55 -10.32 -16.87
C LEU A 782 15.11 -11.19 -15.71
N THR A 783 15.68 -12.39 -15.62
CA THR A 783 15.51 -13.30 -14.50
C THR A 783 16.76 -13.31 -13.63
N ASP A 784 16.57 -13.59 -12.35
CA ASP A 784 17.61 -13.51 -11.30
C ASP A 784 18.74 -14.52 -11.47
N ASP A 785 18.47 -15.57 -12.23
CA ASP A 785 19.37 -16.65 -12.56
C ASP A 785 20.10 -16.48 -13.91
N GLY A 786 20.19 -15.25 -14.44
CA GLY A 786 21.02 -14.97 -15.62
C GLY A 786 20.29 -15.07 -16.96
N GLY A 787 18.96 -15.17 -16.92
CA GLY A 787 18.14 -15.39 -18.09
C GLY A 787 17.35 -14.16 -18.55
N VAL A 788 16.67 -14.36 -19.67
CA VAL A 788 15.58 -13.51 -20.14
C VAL A 788 14.33 -14.39 -20.16
N PHE A 789 13.32 -14.02 -19.37
CA PHE A 789 11.99 -14.56 -19.55
C PHE A 789 11.27 -13.73 -20.61
N LEU A 790 10.70 -14.39 -21.59
CA LEU A 790 10.02 -13.76 -22.71
C LEU A 790 8.63 -14.36 -22.85
N SER A 791 7.62 -13.52 -23.04
CA SER A 791 6.30 -13.90 -23.53
C SER A 791 6.05 -13.32 -24.92
N ALA A 792 5.31 -14.04 -25.75
CA ALA A 792 4.91 -13.59 -27.08
C ALA A 792 3.56 -14.22 -27.46
N VAL A 793 2.99 -13.76 -28.57
CA VAL A 793 1.85 -14.44 -29.20
C VAL A 793 2.37 -15.41 -30.24
N ALA A 794 1.92 -16.67 -30.16
CA ALA A 794 2.10 -17.65 -31.22
C ALA A 794 0.79 -17.81 -32.00
N GLY A 795 0.80 -17.76 -33.32
CA GLY A 795 -0.43 -17.93 -34.13
C GLY A 795 -0.15 -18.39 -35.56
N PRO A 796 -1.14 -18.88 -36.30
CA PRO A 796 -1.02 -19.07 -37.74
C PRO A 796 -0.89 -17.71 -38.43
N GLU A 797 -0.17 -17.65 -39.55
CA GLU A 797 -0.04 -16.43 -40.33
C GLU A 797 -1.44 -15.94 -40.79
N GLY A 798 -1.83 -14.75 -40.33
CA GLY A 798 -3.12 -14.13 -40.68
C GLY A 798 -4.38 -14.77 -40.08
N GLY A 799 -4.26 -15.77 -39.18
CA GLY A 799 -5.42 -16.37 -38.52
C GLY A 799 -5.86 -15.65 -37.25
N ARG A 800 -6.97 -16.11 -36.65
CA ARG A 800 -7.65 -15.51 -35.49
C ARG A 800 -7.37 -16.20 -34.16
N GLU A 801 -6.86 -17.41 -34.22
CA GLU A 801 -6.60 -18.26 -33.06
C GLU A 801 -5.11 -18.23 -32.76
N GLY A 802 -4.73 -17.92 -31.52
CA GLY A 802 -3.34 -18.00 -31.10
C GLY A 802 -3.23 -18.59 -29.72
N ASP A 803 -2.00 -18.73 -29.27
CA ASP A 803 -1.68 -19.17 -27.93
C ASP A 803 -0.67 -18.22 -27.30
N LEU A 804 -0.63 -18.24 -25.97
CA LEU A 804 0.43 -17.61 -25.21
C LEU A 804 1.70 -18.46 -25.37
N PHE A 805 2.75 -17.86 -25.90
CA PHE A 805 4.06 -18.46 -25.96
C PHE A 805 4.95 -17.88 -24.87
N ALA A 806 5.75 -18.72 -24.24
CA ALA A 806 6.78 -18.28 -23.32
C ALA A 806 8.09 -19.02 -23.57
N MET A 807 9.20 -18.35 -23.32
CA MET A 807 10.51 -19.00 -23.29
C MET A 807 11.42 -18.33 -22.27
N LYS A 808 12.42 -19.09 -21.82
CA LYS A 808 13.50 -18.59 -20.99
C LYS A 808 14.82 -18.94 -21.64
N LEU A 809 15.60 -17.92 -21.96
CA LEU A 809 16.88 -18.03 -22.66
C LEU A 809 18.02 -17.41 -21.85
N HIS A 810 19.27 -17.72 -22.18
CA HIS A 810 20.43 -17.10 -21.53
C HIS A 810 20.58 -15.64 -21.97
N ALA A 811 20.63 -14.70 -21.01
CA ALA A 811 20.73 -13.27 -21.32
C ALA A 811 22.07 -12.87 -21.96
N LYS A 812 23.11 -13.70 -21.82
CA LYS A 812 24.46 -13.41 -22.33
C LYS A 812 24.64 -13.66 -23.83
N ASP A 813 23.84 -14.53 -24.44
CA ASP A 813 24.05 -15.02 -25.81
C ASP A 813 22.77 -15.46 -26.56
N GLY A 814 21.60 -15.33 -25.95
CA GLY A 814 20.33 -15.69 -26.57
C GLY A 814 20.05 -17.20 -26.61
N ASN A 815 20.89 -18.05 -26.01
CA ASN A 815 20.77 -19.50 -26.18
C ASN A 815 19.48 -20.06 -25.57
N VAL A 816 18.74 -20.86 -26.36
CA VAL A 816 17.48 -21.54 -25.97
C VAL A 816 17.66 -23.06 -25.79
N GLY A 817 18.89 -23.58 -25.97
CA GLY A 817 19.24 -24.98 -25.72
C GLY A 817 18.71 -25.97 -26.75
N ASP A 818 19.25 -27.19 -26.73
CA ASP A 818 18.77 -28.30 -27.57
C ASP A 818 17.43 -28.84 -27.03
N GLY A 819 16.47 -29.13 -27.91
CA GLY A 819 15.13 -29.62 -27.53
C GLY A 819 14.09 -28.53 -27.24
N SER A 820 14.44 -27.27 -27.48
CA SER A 820 13.49 -26.15 -27.56
C SER A 820 12.40 -26.41 -28.62
N ALA A 821 11.17 -25.94 -28.33
CA ALA A 821 10.05 -25.94 -29.28
C ALA A 821 10.27 -24.92 -30.43
N VAL A 822 11.17 -23.95 -30.25
CA VAL A 822 11.58 -23.03 -31.31
C VAL A 822 12.92 -23.43 -31.91
N ALA A 823 13.03 -23.27 -33.23
CA ALA A 823 14.31 -23.23 -33.91
C ALA A 823 14.95 -21.85 -33.67
N SER A 824 16.27 -21.83 -33.46
CA SER A 824 17.02 -20.58 -33.30
C SER A 824 18.18 -20.51 -34.30
N GLU A 825 18.41 -19.33 -34.85
CA GLU A 825 19.54 -19.05 -35.73
C GLU A 825 20.19 -17.72 -35.36
N GLU A 826 21.49 -17.59 -35.61
CA GLU A 826 22.17 -16.31 -35.48
C GLU A 826 21.73 -15.39 -36.62
N VAL A 827 21.40 -14.15 -36.27
CA VAL A 827 20.90 -13.17 -37.23
C VAL A 827 21.79 -11.95 -37.16
N ALA A 828 22.30 -11.48 -38.30
CA ALA A 828 23.12 -10.27 -38.34
C ALA A 828 22.21 -9.03 -38.34
N LEU A 829 22.35 -8.17 -37.32
CA LEU A 829 21.71 -6.87 -37.30
C LEU A 829 22.67 -5.81 -37.83
N ALA A 830 22.29 -5.16 -38.92
CA ALA A 830 22.96 -3.97 -39.43
C ALA A 830 22.33 -2.72 -38.82
N ASP A 831 23.16 -1.76 -38.43
CA ASP A 831 22.69 -0.44 -38.05
C ASP A 831 22.50 0.43 -39.30
N TYR A 832 21.31 1.01 -39.43
CA TYR A 832 21.08 2.05 -40.43
C TYR A 832 21.59 3.39 -39.90
N ASP A 833 22.42 4.07 -40.69
CA ASP A 833 22.93 5.39 -40.31
C ASP A 833 21.87 6.46 -40.58
N CYS A 834 21.50 7.19 -39.53
CA CYS A 834 20.69 8.38 -39.64
C CYS A 834 21.19 9.45 -38.68
N MET A 835 21.39 10.65 -39.20
CA MET A 835 21.63 11.81 -38.37
C MET A 835 20.34 12.19 -37.64
N ILE A 836 20.42 12.18 -36.31
CA ILE A 836 19.31 12.58 -35.45
C ILE A 836 19.34 14.08 -35.24
N ASP A 837 18.21 14.70 -35.51
CA ASP A 837 17.92 16.03 -35.02
C ASP A 837 17.11 15.91 -33.73
N SER A 838 17.48 16.71 -32.73
CA SER A 838 16.79 16.73 -31.44
C SER A 838 16.54 18.16 -31.02
N LYS A 839 15.32 18.45 -30.59
CA LYS A 839 14.93 19.76 -30.09
C LYS A 839 14.20 19.62 -28.76
N SER A 840 14.38 20.60 -27.88
CA SER A 840 13.51 20.75 -26.72
C SER A 840 12.13 21.19 -27.18
N PHE A 841 11.08 20.69 -26.55
CA PHE A 841 9.73 21.23 -26.68
C PHE A 841 9.12 21.41 -25.30
N GLN A 842 7.99 22.12 -25.21
CA GLN A 842 7.26 22.30 -23.97
C GLN A 842 5.85 21.75 -24.20
N PRO A 843 5.49 20.59 -23.61
CA PRO A 843 4.17 20.05 -23.78
C PRO A 843 3.12 20.98 -23.17
N MET A 844 2.04 21.23 -23.91
CA MET A 844 0.88 21.95 -23.42
C MET A 844 0.03 20.99 -22.59
N LEU A 845 -0.17 21.31 -21.31
CA LEU A 845 -1.05 20.57 -20.42
C LEU A 845 -2.41 21.22 -20.32
N GLY A 846 -3.47 20.46 -20.57
CA GLY A 846 -4.85 20.86 -20.36
C GLY A 846 -5.51 20.05 -19.26
N ALA A 847 -6.59 20.57 -18.65
CA ALA A 847 -7.43 19.78 -17.78
C ALA A 847 -8.22 18.75 -18.60
N LEU A 848 -8.39 17.53 -18.06
CA LEU A 848 -9.21 16.48 -18.66
C LEU A 848 -10.28 16.06 -17.66
N ASP A 849 -11.54 16.20 -18.05
CA ASP A 849 -12.67 15.74 -17.23
C ASP A 849 -12.81 14.22 -17.34
N VAL A 850 -12.61 13.50 -16.24
CA VAL A 850 -12.74 12.04 -16.18
C VAL A 850 -13.71 11.69 -15.08
N THR A 851 -14.73 10.91 -15.40
CA THR A 851 -15.64 10.34 -14.39
C THR A 851 -15.20 8.93 -14.05
N THR A 852 -15.46 8.52 -12.81
CA THR A 852 -15.07 7.21 -12.32
C THR A 852 -16.23 6.52 -11.60
N ARG A 853 -16.33 5.20 -11.76
CA ARG A 853 -17.34 4.37 -11.10
C ARG A 853 -16.75 3.03 -10.68
N THR A 854 -17.22 2.47 -9.57
CA THR A 854 -16.94 1.07 -9.22
C THR A 854 -17.60 0.16 -10.26
N VAL A 855 -16.90 -0.89 -10.67
CA VAL A 855 -17.41 -1.88 -11.63
C VAL A 855 -17.35 -3.26 -10.99
N THR A 856 -18.44 -4.01 -11.06
CA THR A 856 -18.43 -5.43 -10.69
C THR A 856 -17.84 -6.24 -11.83
N LEU A 857 -16.75 -6.96 -11.56
CA LEU A 857 -16.21 -7.94 -12.49
C LEU A 857 -16.33 -9.34 -11.89
N HIS A 858 -16.56 -10.32 -12.77
CA HIS A 858 -16.58 -11.72 -12.41
C HIS A 858 -15.37 -12.42 -13.01
N ARG A 859 -14.73 -13.29 -12.22
CA ARG A 859 -13.72 -14.23 -12.72
C ARG A 859 -14.46 -15.40 -13.37
N GLN A 860 -14.21 -15.63 -14.66
CA GLN A 860 -14.77 -16.75 -15.42
C GLN A 860 -13.99 -18.05 -15.22
#